data_AF-C1N730-F1
#
_entry.id   AF-C1N730-F1
#
_cell.length_a   1.000
_cell.length_b   1.000
_cell.length_c   1.000
_cell.angle_alpha   90.00
_cell.angle_beta   90.00
_cell.angle_gamma   90.00
#
_symmetry.space_group_name_H-M   'P 1'
#
loop_
_entity.id
_entity.type
_entity.pdbx_description
1 polymer ?
#
loop_
_entity_poly.entity_id
_entity_poly.type
_entity_poly.pdbx_seq_one_letter_code
_entity_poly.pdbx_strand_id
1 'polypeptide(L)'
;MILPTPSLIARASPSRVASLPRSRLLSAPPRPLVPLVVRCQGLGEKGLKKVAEKKRRAAKAKAGAPKAKTSAVKTAKAKAANTKEKDSKEKDSKAPTPRKKYAPPAMDEQLARETEERALHKATPFFADTDAMALAAAALPDANPYAKPLDPTPNPNGIARPRIVATPTPPAPEEIFVPLCAPDGPNSVANAARAPLVADGKLPDSIVSDEEGTWAHDTVNRRLREDILSRVVSDNKDALKKSRVATTALKALEAELSIAADAQIRPVRDDGGADVERWNKSILAPHLGTTLLCAPWLVVEFYFYRRVLEAFGYFGDGPLALHDPFSADKNAGLAACADATAALAPRLNAFAKSAATKDLDQRVSSLKLFALVSLWGNRMDLSIWPEGGGGDAGGRSSDALNEAMSGLGEEKLLHDDAGEAAAFLLRRDVANVGIVVDNAGFELVCDLALADAIVCARRGTAATATGDDGDGSGPGDGSDPPATFEDARVTFHVKGHPTFVSDAMDKDVRGTVYVMQQSENAEIAAMGRRWATHLSTGAWVIAPNNAWAQPQPLWDLPSDVFDALRAEDVVVLKGDANYRRLLGDRRWDFSSRFSDVAAYFPTSLLALRTLKAEIACGIAAEQVERAKRENPHGWLVSGAYGVAQFLEKPAGHLEVASVAWHWGAEMDAAGVRLDCVDTERLELARVLAALAGACVEISKTLRRAPPPDPDASSSEGQGADGAAAPTNATGDKVKKLDVLANALVRDALLATGCVRYYASEEEKVVVELDSGGAFVVACDPLDGSRNLDASLPTGTIFGVHRVLKDAAENEEHLIHDDVEAHALQRGSALVAAGYASYSSATNLVVAVAGGGPATEFTLSETDAQFKRVGILSCPPRGQTYSLNDARFADWPQGLQKYVAKVREGKGETKKKYSGLYVGSLVTDFHRTLKHGGWCGNPRPHLRTVYEANPLAFIARACGGAASDGSGATLNKTVSGVHDRAPLFIGSREDVEEVTSYAAYGVTQAATEYEV
;
A
#
# COMPACT_ATOMS: atom_id res chain seq x y z
N MET A 1 19.51 -26.18 33.50
CA MET A 1 20.95 -25.87 33.57
C MET A 1 21.12 -24.47 33.01
N ILE A 2 21.83 -23.64 33.78
CA ILE A 2 21.83 -22.18 33.76
C ILE A 2 22.58 -21.67 32.52
N LEU A 3 21.93 -20.82 31.73
CA LEU A 3 22.57 -19.88 30.81
C LEU A 3 22.24 -18.46 31.30
N PRO A 4 23.25 -17.59 31.50
CA PRO A 4 23.02 -16.22 31.93
C PRO A 4 22.92 -15.26 30.74
N THR A 5 22.06 -14.26 30.92
CA THR A 5 21.99 -12.96 30.23
C THR A 5 23.34 -12.26 30.05
N PRO A 6 23.42 -11.30 29.11
CA PRO A 6 24.11 -10.06 29.40
C PRO A 6 23.27 -8.81 29.16
N SER A 7 23.43 -7.93 30.14
CA SER A 7 22.92 -6.58 30.35
C SER A 7 23.58 -5.51 29.48
N LEU A 8 22.80 -4.45 29.24
CA LEU A 8 23.18 -3.07 28.94
C LEU A 8 24.47 -2.59 29.65
N ILE A 9 25.25 -1.70 28.99
CA ILE A 9 25.92 -0.53 29.61
C ILE A 9 26.41 0.48 28.54
N ALA A 10 25.96 1.72 28.75
CA ALA A 10 26.59 3.05 28.69
C ALA A 10 27.63 3.47 27.61
N ARG A 11 27.38 4.71 27.14
CA ARG A 11 28.31 5.65 26.49
C ARG A 11 29.55 5.97 27.34
N ALA A 12 30.72 6.07 26.71
CA ALA A 12 31.84 6.93 27.12
C ALA A 12 32.73 7.31 25.92
N SER A 13 33.12 8.59 25.82
CA SER A 13 34.06 9.16 24.84
C SER A 13 35.48 9.30 25.47
N PRO A 14 36.53 9.86 24.80
CA PRO A 14 37.78 9.15 24.55
C PRO A 14 39.01 9.73 25.29
N SER A 15 40.05 8.92 25.55
CA SER A 15 41.40 9.47 25.77
C SER A 15 42.56 8.46 25.62
N ARG A 16 43.59 8.95 24.88
CA ARG A 16 45.05 8.78 25.02
C ARG A 16 45.75 7.41 24.76
N VAL A 17 46.39 7.39 23.59
CA VAL A 17 47.76 6.95 23.22
C VAL A 17 48.66 6.39 24.34
N ALA A 18 49.15 5.16 24.15
CA ALA A 18 50.51 4.74 24.53
C ALA A 18 50.98 3.52 23.68
N SER A 19 52.26 3.54 23.33
CA SER A 19 52.99 2.70 22.36
C SER A 19 53.73 1.49 22.98
N LEU A 20 54.06 0.50 22.11
CA LEU A 20 55.16 -0.52 22.14
C LEU A 20 54.72 -2.00 22.34
N PRO A 21 55.51 -3.02 21.92
CA PRO A 21 56.10 -3.26 20.60
C PRO A 21 55.92 -4.73 20.08
N ARG A 22 56.38 -4.94 18.85
CA ARG A 22 56.39 -6.18 18.03
C ARG A 22 56.92 -7.46 18.70
N SER A 23 56.25 -8.59 18.43
CA SER A 23 56.91 -9.87 18.13
C SER A 23 56.11 -10.69 17.11
N ARG A 24 56.83 -11.19 16.09
CA ARG A 24 56.38 -11.92 14.90
C ARG A 24 55.96 -13.36 15.23
N LEU A 25 54.99 -13.91 14.49
CA LEU A 25 55.16 -15.17 13.75
C LEU A 25 54.06 -15.38 12.71
N LEU A 26 54.46 -16.05 11.63
CA LEU A 26 53.87 -16.14 10.30
C LEU A 26 52.71 -17.15 10.18
N SER A 27 51.70 -16.84 9.36
CA SER A 27 51.09 -17.78 8.39
C SER A 27 50.26 -17.03 7.34
N ALA A 28 50.41 -17.45 6.07
CA ALA A 28 50.10 -16.73 4.82
C ALA A 28 48.61 -16.54 4.46
N PRO A 29 48.26 -15.54 3.61
CA PRO A 29 46.93 -15.35 3.01
C PRO A 29 46.84 -15.88 1.56
N PRO A 30 45.62 -16.08 1.01
CA PRO A 30 45.38 -16.50 -0.36
C PRO A 30 45.51 -15.33 -1.38
N ARG A 31 45.86 -15.67 -2.62
CA ARG A 31 46.13 -14.75 -3.75
C ARG A 31 44.84 -14.25 -4.42
N PRO A 32 44.78 -12.98 -4.88
CA PRO A 32 43.75 -12.49 -5.79
C PRO A 32 44.12 -12.73 -7.26
N LEU A 33 43.10 -12.96 -8.10
CA LEU A 33 43.22 -13.09 -9.56
C LEU A 33 42.97 -11.72 -10.24
N VAL A 34 43.87 -11.38 -11.15
CA VAL A 34 43.93 -10.15 -11.96
C VAL A 34 42.92 -10.20 -13.11
N PRO A 35 42.22 -9.11 -13.47
CA PRO A 35 41.46 -9.03 -14.71
C PRO A 35 42.35 -8.53 -15.86
N LEU A 36 42.34 -9.25 -16.99
CA LEU A 36 43.01 -8.84 -18.22
C LEU A 36 42.00 -8.17 -19.16
N VAL A 37 42.19 -6.87 -19.40
CA VAL A 37 41.47 -6.08 -20.41
C VAL A 37 42.12 -6.30 -21.78
N VAL A 38 41.33 -6.64 -22.80
CA VAL A 38 41.73 -6.49 -24.22
C VAL A 38 40.61 -5.74 -24.97
N ARG A 39 40.98 -4.57 -25.49
CA ARG A 39 40.22 -3.75 -26.44
C ARG A 39 40.14 -4.42 -27.81
N CYS A 40 38.98 -4.34 -28.46
CA CYS A 40 38.90 -4.29 -29.92
C CYS A 40 37.81 -3.30 -30.36
N GLN A 41 38.24 -2.29 -31.11
CA GLN A 41 37.39 -1.40 -31.90
C GLN A 41 36.97 -2.08 -33.22
N GLY A 42 35.72 -1.82 -33.64
CA GLY A 42 35.31 -1.64 -35.04
C GLY A 42 35.17 -2.88 -35.93
N LEU A 43 33.92 -3.22 -36.30
CA LEU A 43 33.42 -3.33 -37.69
C LEU A 43 32.06 -4.06 -37.75
N GLY A 44 31.02 -3.32 -38.19
CA GLY A 44 30.13 -3.76 -39.28
C GLY A 44 28.97 -4.72 -38.98
N GLU A 45 27.75 -4.19 -39.08
CA GLU A 45 26.50 -4.92 -39.34
C GLU A 45 26.63 -5.82 -40.59
N LYS A 46 26.87 -7.12 -40.37
CA LYS A 46 26.49 -8.27 -41.23
C LYS A 46 27.13 -9.55 -40.65
N GLY A 47 26.72 -9.93 -39.43
CA GLY A 47 27.29 -11.10 -38.75
C GLY A 47 26.38 -11.87 -37.80
N LEU A 48 25.18 -11.36 -37.51
CA LEU A 48 24.32 -11.90 -36.43
C LEU A 48 23.16 -12.81 -36.91
N LYS A 49 23.18 -13.28 -38.16
CA LYS A 49 22.18 -14.25 -38.70
C LYS A 49 22.71 -15.65 -39.01
N LYS A 50 23.88 -16.06 -38.51
CA LYS A 50 24.45 -17.40 -38.81
C LYS A 50 24.82 -18.29 -37.61
N VAL A 51 24.45 -17.92 -36.38
CA VAL A 51 24.70 -18.76 -35.19
C VAL A 51 23.42 -19.39 -34.60
N ALA A 52 22.23 -18.90 -34.97
CA ALA A 52 20.96 -19.44 -34.48
C ALA A 52 20.39 -20.64 -35.27
N GLU A 53 20.99 -21.05 -36.40
CA GLU A 53 20.45 -22.13 -37.26
C GLU A 53 21.24 -23.44 -37.22
N LYS A 54 22.31 -23.53 -36.39
CA LYS A 54 23.22 -24.71 -36.34
C LYS A 54 23.19 -25.50 -35.02
N LYS A 55 22.10 -25.41 -34.24
CA LYS A 55 21.86 -26.27 -33.06
C LYS A 55 20.48 -26.93 -33.00
N ARG A 56 19.69 -26.88 -34.09
CA ARG A 56 18.38 -27.55 -34.19
C ARG A 56 18.33 -28.73 -35.17
N ARG A 57 19.48 -29.18 -35.69
CA ARG A 57 19.60 -30.37 -36.56
C ARG A 57 20.77 -31.27 -36.14
N ALA A 58 20.69 -31.86 -34.96
CA ALA A 58 21.58 -32.95 -34.54
C ALA A 58 21.00 -33.75 -33.35
N ALA A 59 19.76 -34.25 -33.48
CA ALA A 59 19.22 -35.28 -32.59
C ALA A 59 18.01 -35.97 -33.22
N LYS A 60 18.18 -36.55 -34.42
CA LYS A 60 17.29 -37.60 -34.95
C LYS A 60 17.97 -38.35 -36.09
N ALA A 61 17.97 -39.67 -35.95
CA ALA A 61 18.21 -40.70 -36.97
C ALA A 61 19.67 -41.02 -37.39
N LYS A 62 20.18 -42.13 -36.84
CA LYS A 62 20.95 -43.23 -37.49
C LYS A 62 21.33 -44.23 -36.37
N ALA A 63 21.20 -45.54 -36.45
CA ALA A 63 20.81 -46.53 -37.45
C ALA A 63 20.45 -47.83 -36.65
N GLY A 64 19.52 -48.70 -37.04
CA GLY A 64 19.54 -49.57 -38.21
C GLY A 64 20.00 -51.00 -37.82
N ALA A 65 19.06 -51.96 -37.77
CA ALA A 65 19.29 -53.40 -37.53
C ALA A 65 20.05 -54.10 -38.68
N PRO A 66 20.59 -55.35 -38.51
CA PRO A 66 19.82 -56.54 -38.95
C PRO A 66 20.09 -57.92 -38.29
N LYS A 67 19.04 -58.77 -38.30
CA LYS A 67 18.90 -60.25 -38.53
C LYS A 67 19.85 -61.34 -37.94
N ALA A 68 19.23 -62.20 -37.10
CA ALA A 68 19.17 -63.68 -36.99
C ALA A 68 20.28 -64.63 -37.55
N LYS A 69 20.80 -65.56 -36.71
CA LYS A 69 20.60 -67.06 -36.74
C LYS A 69 21.59 -67.87 -35.85
N THR A 70 21.01 -68.82 -35.09
CA THR A 70 21.41 -70.23 -34.77
C THR A 70 22.61 -70.67 -33.89
N SER A 71 22.31 -71.73 -33.10
CA SER A 71 23.13 -72.80 -32.44
C SER A 71 23.76 -72.46 -31.08
N ALA A 72 23.29 -73.04 -29.95
CA ALA A 72 23.49 -74.40 -29.39
C ALA A 72 24.93 -74.59 -28.86
N VAL A 73 25.21 -74.88 -27.57
CA VAL A 73 25.07 -76.19 -26.90
C VAL A 73 25.55 -76.07 -25.43
N LYS A 74 24.77 -76.65 -24.49
CA LYS A 74 25.07 -77.38 -23.21
C LYS A 74 26.08 -76.78 -22.19
N THR A 75 25.99 -76.95 -20.85
CA THR A 75 25.39 -78.03 -20.02
C THR A 75 25.30 -77.62 -18.53
N ALA A 76 24.31 -78.19 -17.82
CA ALA A 76 24.36 -78.72 -16.44
C ALA A 76 24.38 -77.75 -15.23
N LYS A 77 23.74 -78.02 -14.07
CA LYS A 77 22.67 -78.94 -13.59
C LYS A 77 22.44 -78.65 -12.09
N ALA A 78 21.33 -79.20 -11.56
CA ALA A 78 20.90 -79.39 -10.16
C ALA A 78 19.96 -78.30 -9.59
N LYS A 79 18.62 -78.50 -9.52
CA LYS A 79 17.77 -79.43 -8.73
C LYS A 79 17.80 -79.19 -7.21
N ALA A 80 16.66 -78.74 -6.68
CA ALA A 80 15.87 -79.47 -5.67
C ALA A 80 14.42 -78.94 -5.64
N ALA A 81 13.48 -79.86 -5.46
CA ALA A 81 12.03 -79.69 -5.52
C ALA A 81 11.40 -80.23 -4.23
N ASN A 82 10.21 -79.72 -3.89
CA ASN A 82 9.06 -80.43 -3.27
C ASN A 82 7.94 -79.37 -3.11
N THR A 83 6.77 -79.38 -3.76
CA THR A 83 5.71 -80.38 -4.00
C THR A 83 4.84 -80.70 -2.79
N LYS A 84 3.57 -80.26 -2.82
CA LYS A 84 2.31 -81.03 -2.59
C LYS A 84 1.12 -80.06 -2.77
N GLU A 85 0.34 -80.18 -3.85
CA GLU A 85 -0.90 -81.00 -4.01
C GLU A 85 -2.05 -80.50 -3.10
N LYS A 86 -3.10 -79.87 -3.65
CA LYS A 86 -4.27 -80.38 -4.40
C LYS A 86 -5.47 -80.45 -3.45
N ASP A 87 -6.55 -79.72 -3.75
CA ASP A 87 -7.76 -80.39 -4.25
C ASP A 87 -8.78 -79.41 -4.85
N SER A 88 -9.34 -79.89 -5.95
CA SER A 88 -10.40 -79.35 -6.79
C SER A 88 -11.79 -79.52 -6.19
N LYS A 89 -12.75 -78.63 -6.51
CA LYS A 89 -13.95 -79.03 -7.30
C LYS A 89 -14.82 -77.86 -7.72
N GLU A 90 -15.33 -78.04 -8.93
CA GLU A 90 -16.17 -77.21 -9.78
C GLU A 90 -17.67 -77.40 -9.47
N LYS A 91 -18.47 -76.42 -9.93
CA LYS A 91 -19.82 -76.53 -10.54
C LYS A 91 -21.12 -76.24 -9.76
N ASP A 92 -21.85 -75.31 -10.41
CA ASP A 92 -23.28 -75.33 -10.79
C ASP A 92 -24.37 -74.73 -9.88
N SER A 93 -24.78 -73.52 -10.28
CA SER A 93 -26.11 -73.18 -10.80
C SER A 93 -27.34 -72.98 -9.88
N LYS A 94 -28.08 -71.92 -10.23
CA LYS A 94 -29.54 -71.64 -10.09
C LYS A 94 -30.09 -71.05 -8.79
N ALA A 95 -30.78 -69.92 -8.99
CA ALA A 95 -31.71 -69.23 -8.09
C ALA A 95 -32.89 -70.12 -7.64
N PRO A 96 -33.59 -69.73 -6.55
CA PRO A 96 -34.86 -68.99 -6.74
C PRO A 96 -35.22 -67.95 -5.64
N THR A 97 -36.06 -66.99 -6.03
CA THR A 97 -36.88 -66.04 -5.23
C THR A 97 -38.09 -66.75 -4.55
N PRO A 98 -39.07 -66.03 -3.94
CA PRO A 98 -39.06 -65.27 -2.69
C PRO A 98 -40.11 -65.81 -1.68
N ARG A 99 -40.04 -65.46 -0.38
CA ARG A 99 -41.13 -65.74 0.60
C ARG A 99 -41.59 -64.51 1.38
N LYS A 100 -42.92 -64.32 1.30
CA LYS A 100 -43.91 -63.50 2.03
C LYS A 100 -43.51 -63.04 3.45
N LYS A 101 -43.62 -61.74 3.74
CA LYS A 101 -44.79 -61.02 4.34
C LYS A 101 -45.20 -61.54 5.72
N TYR A 102 -44.83 -60.78 6.75
CA TYR A 102 -45.51 -60.68 8.04
C TYR A 102 -45.71 -59.19 8.33
N ALA A 103 -46.91 -58.80 8.74
CA ALA A 103 -47.29 -57.45 9.16
C ALA A 103 -47.43 -57.41 10.69
N PRO A 104 -47.07 -56.29 11.33
CA PRO A 104 -47.66 -55.85 12.60
C PRO A 104 -48.38 -54.47 12.45
N PRO A 105 -49.16 -54.05 13.47
CA PRO A 105 -50.49 -53.50 13.27
C PRO A 105 -50.58 -51.97 13.21
N ALA A 106 -51.73 -51.51 12.71
CA ALA A 106 -52.16 -50.12 12.70
C ALA A 106 -52.28 -49.56 14.13
N MET A 107 -51.72 -48.36 14.35
CA MET A 107 -51.98 -47.54 15.53
C MET A 107 -52.19 -46.08 15.10
N ASP A 108 -53.40 -45.61 15.42
CA ASP A 108 -53.99 -44.26 15.43
C ASP A 108 -53.40 -43.10 14.59
N GLU A 109 -54.11 -42.77 13.51
CA GLU A 109 -54.03 -41.51 12.76
C GLU A 109 -54.48 -40.26 13.57
N GLN A 110 -54.89 -40.42 14.84
CA GLN A 110 -55.32 -39.31 15.68
C GLN A 110 -54.18 -38.75 16.57
N LEU A 111 -53.15 -39.54 16.88
CA LEU A 111 -51.97 -39.08 17.65
C LEU A 111 -50.90 -38.43 16.77
N ALA A 112 -50.88 -38.75 15.46
CA ALA A 112 -50.01 -38.08 14.49
C ALA A 112 -50.46 -36.63 14.21
N ARG A 113 -51.77 -36.35 14.24
CA ARG A 113 -52.32 -35.00 14.00
C ARG A 113 -52.16 -34.05 15.18
N GLU A 114 -52.21 -34.54 16.42
CA GLU A 114 -51.96 -33.71 17.61
C GLU A 114 -50.47 -33.41 17.84
N THR A 115 -49.57 -34.19 17.23
CA THR A 115 -48.11 -33.93 17.27
C THR A 115 -47.68 -32.92 16.19
N GLU A 116 -48.38 -32.89 15.04
CA GLU A 116 -48.17 -31.91 13.97
C GLU A 116 -48.65 -30.49 14.34
N GLU A 117 -49.76 -30.36 15.08
CA GLU A 117 -50.27 -29.05 15.53
C GLU A 117 -49.41 -28.41 16.63
N ARG A 118 -48.69 -29.22 17.43
CA ARG A 118 -47.76 -28.72 18.46
C ARG A 118 -46.36 -28.40 17.93
N ALA A 119 -45.96 -28.95 16.78
CA ALA A 119 -44.69 -28.63 16.12
C ALA A 119 -44.78 -27.36 15.26
N LEU A 120 -45.99 -26.96 14.81
CA LEU A 120 -46.21 -25.78 13.97
C LEU A 120 -46.23 -24.44 14.73
N HIS A 121 -46.17 -24.46 16.07
CA HIS A 121 -46.14 -23.24 16.93
C HIS A 121 -44.77 -22.92 17.55
N LYS A 122 -43.67 -23.57 17.12
CA LYS A 122 -42.31 -23.31 17.65
C LYS A 122 -41.19 -23.19 16.60
N ALA A 123 -41.52 -22.98 15.34
CA ALA A 123 -40.54 -22.66 14.31
C ALA A 123 -41.10 -21.62 13.34
N THR A 124 -41.03 -20.35 13.74
CA THR A 124 -41.19 -19.19 12.85
C THR A 124 -39.89 -18.38 12.93
N PRO A 125 -39.18 -18.17 11.80
CA PRO A 125 -38.05 -17.25 11.74
C PRO A 125 -38.55 -15.82 11.97
N PHE A 126 -37.88 -15.11 12.87
CA PHE A 126 -38.15 -13.72 13.24
C PHE A 126 -37.71 -12.79 12.09
N PHE A 127 -38.61 -12.52 11.15
CA PHE A 127 -38.54 -11.36 10.24
C PHE A 127 -39.94 -10.79 10.09
N ALA A 128 -40.32 -9.93 11.04
CA ALA A 128 -41.35 -8.91 10.89
C ALA A 128 -41.26 -8.00 12.12
N ASP A 129 -40.40 -6.99 12.06
CA ASP A 129 -40.57 -5.80 12.90
C ASP A 129 -40.16 -4.58 12.07
N THR A 130 -41.07 -4.19 11.18
CA THR A 130 -40.98 -2.97 10.36
C THR A 130 -41.58 -1.75 11.07
N ASP A 131 -41.78 -1.78 12.38
CA ASP A 131 -42.35 -0.64 13.14
C ASP A 131 -41.40 -0.01 14.19
N ALA A 132 -40.09 -0.31 14.13
CA ALA A 132 -39.07 0.36 14.95
C ALA A 132 -38.11 1.29 14.16
N MET A 133 -38.49 1.73 12.95
CA MET A 133 -37.78 2.75 12.16
C MET A 133 -38.67 3.93 11.74
N ALA A 134 -39.76 4.21 12.48
CA ALA A 134 -40.67 5.33 12.21
C ALA A 134 -40.80 6.36 13.36
N LEU A 135 -39.96 6.31 14.39
CA LEU A 135 -40.08 7.21 15.57
C LEU A 135 -38.75 7.80 16.06
N ALA A 136 -37.85 8.16 15.13
CA ALA A 136 -36.66 8.97 15.42
C ALA A 136 -36.31 9.95 14.29
N ALA A 137 -37.32 10.54 13.64
CA ALA A 137 -37.16 11.61 12.65
C ALA A 137 -38.13 12.80 12.92
N ALA A 138 -38.41 13.08 14.19
CA ALA A 138 -39.23 14.22 14.58
C ALA A 138 -38.69 14.86 15.86
N ALA A 139 -37.63 15.67 15.72
CA ALA A 139 -37.38 16.87 16.54
C ALA A 139 -36.01 17.46 16.21
N LEU A 140 -35.90 18.27 15.16
CA LEU A 140 -35.00 19.45 15.14
C LEU A 140 -35.63 20.55 14.25
N PRO A 141 -35.46 21.83 14.59
CA PRO A 141 -36.30 22.92 14.11
C PRO A 141 -35.87 23.51 12.75
N ASP A 142 -36.87 23.88 11.94
CA ASP A 142 -36.74 24.72 10.76
C ASP A 142 -36.36 26.17 11.14
N ALA A 143 -35.30 26.70 10.52
CA ALA A 143 -35.16 28.11 10.22
C ALA A 143 -34.19 28.35 9.05
N ASN A 144 -34.72 28.53 7.84
CA ASN A 144 -34.09 29.40 6.83
C ASN A 144 -35.18 30.28 6.16
N PRO A 145 -35.19 31.60 6.40
CA PRO A 145 -36.32 32.47 6.08
C PRO A 145 -36.16 33.20 4.74
N TYR A 146 -36.01 32.51 3.60
CA TYR A 146 -36.09 33.17 2.29
C TYR A 146 -36.64 32.27 1.18
N ALA A 147 -37.95 32.08 1.15
CA ALA A 147 -38.67 31.72 -0.09
C ALA A 147 -40.14 32.14 0.00
N LYS A 148 -40.50 33.26 -0.65
CA LYS A 148 -41.90 33.63 -0.89
C LYS A 148 -42.37 32.98 -2.19
N PRO A 149 -43.58 32.39 -2.25
CA PRO A 149 -44.17 31.91 -3.50
C PRO A 149 -44.90 33.05 -4.22
N LEU A 150 -44.75 33.12 -5.55
CA LEU A 150 -45.52 33.99 -6.43
C LEU A 150 -46.67 33.20 -7.07
N ASP A 151 -47.86 33.79 -6.97
CA ASP A 151 -49.17 33.33 -7.46
C ASP A 151 -49.34 33.59 -8.97
N PRO A 152 -50.09 32.79 -9.75
CA PRO A 152 -50.20 32.98 -11.19
C PRO A 152 -51.55 33.60 -11.59
N THR A 153 -51.54 34.81 -12.17
CA THR A 153 -52.63 35.26 -13.06
C THR A 153 -52.12 36.16 -14.21
N PRO A 154 -52.86 36.26 -15.33
CA PRO A 154 -52.32 36.54 -16.66
C PRO A 154 -52.54 37.99 -17.13
N ASN A 155 -51.72 38.48 -18.05
CA ASN A 155 -51.98 39.72 -18.80
C ASN A 155 -51.40 39.62 -20.23
N PRO A 156 -51.89 40.41 -21.22
CA PRO A 156 -52.37 39.94 -22.51
C PRO A 156 -51.57 40.64 -23.64
N ASN A 157 -51.99 40.48 -24.90
CA ASN A 157 -51.57 41.29 -26.05
C ASN A 157 -50.05 41.20 -26.38
N GLY A 158 -49.61 40.30 -27.25
CA GLY A 158 -49.95 40.31 -28.67
C GLY A 158 -48.86 41.04 -29.44
N ILE A 159 -48.13 40.31 -30.30
CA ILE A 159 -47.70 40.70 -31.65
C ILE A 159 -46.89 39.53 -32.25
N ALA A 160 -47.10 39.35 -33.55
CA ALA A 160 -46.70 38.24 -34.38
C ALA A 160 -45.18 38.10 -34.62
N ARG A 161 -44.83 36.86 -34.98
CA ARG A 161 -43.50 36.33 -35.36
C ARG A 161 -42.81 37.15 -36.47
N PRO A 162 -41.49 37.00 -36.63
CA PRO A 162 -41.08 36.13 -37.75
C PRO A 162 -39.84 35.26 -37.52
N ARG A 163 -39.90 34.13 -38.24
CA ARG A 163 -38.82 33.33 -38.83
C ARG A 163 -37.82 32.61 -37.93
N ILE A 164 -37.98 31.28 -37.99
CA ILE A 164 -37.01 30.22 -37.78
C ILE A 164 -35.65 30.61 -38.37
N VAL A 165 -34.67 30.77 -37.49
CA VAL A 165 -33.26 30.47 -37.77
C VAL A 165 -32.99 29.17 -37.02
N ALA A 166 -32.42 28.19 -37.72
CA ALA A 166 -32.04 26.90 -37.15
C ALA A 166 -31.18 27.12 -35.90
N THR A 167 -31.67 26.67 -34.75
CA THR A 167 -30.87 26.57 -33.52
C THR A 167 -29.77 25.54 -33.74
N PRO A 168 -28.53 25.80 -33.30
CA PRO A 168 -27.47 24.81 -33.33
C PRO A 168 -27.89 23.60 -32.51
N THR A 169 -27.51 22.42 -33.01
CA THR A 169 -27.60 21.12 -32.36
C THR A 169 -27.23 21.26 -30.87
N PRO A 170 -27.98 20.65 -29.94
CA PRO A 170 -27.57 20.61 -28.53
C PRO A 170 -26.13 20.06 -28.45
N PRO A 171 -25.26 20.63 -27.58
CA PRO A 171 -23.93 20.07 -27.40
C PRO A 171 -24.07 18.59 -27.04
N ALA A 172 -23.25 17.77 -27.69
CA ALA A 172 -23.14 16.35 -27.38
C ALA A 172 -22.94 16.19 -25.86
N PRO A 173 -23.51 15.14 -25.25
CA PRO A 173 -23.30 14.88 -23.82
C PRO A 173 -21.81 14.91 -23.53
N GLU A 174 -21.42 15.70 -22.54
CA GLU A 174 -20.04 15.82 -22.07
C GLU A 174 -19.46 14.42 -21.92
N GLU A 175 -18.42 14.15 -22.70
CA GLU A 175 -17.56 12.99 -22.49
C GLU A 175 -17.08 13.06 -21.05
N ILE A 176 -17.62 12.17 -20.21
CA ILE A 176 -16.96 11.79 -18.97
C ILE A 176 -15.55 11.40 -19.39
N PHE A 177 -14.58 12.24 -19.01
CA PHE A 177 -13.17 12.05 -19.29
C PHE A 177 -12.72 10.81 -18.50
N VAL A 178 -12.97 9.62 -19.04
CA VAL A 178 -12.21 8.42 -18.69
C VAL A 178 -10.82 8.72 -19.23
N PRO A 179 -9.77 8.80 -18.39
CA PRO A 179 -8.43 9.02 -18.91
C PRO A 179 -8.09 7.84 -19.81
N LEU A 180 -8.22 8.06 -21.12
CA LEU A 180 -7.62 7.27 -22.18
C LEU A 180 -6.16 7.11 -21.81
N CYS A 181 -5.74 5.86 -21.59
CA CYS A 181 -4.39 5.35 -21.40
C CYS A 181 -3.34 6.42 -21.09
N ALA A 182 -2.75 6.33 -19.88
CA ALA A 182 -1.44 6.90 -19.60
C ALA A 182 -0.53 6.78 -20.84
N PRO A 183 0.22 7.83 -21.23
CA PRO A 183 1.06 7.82 -22.43
C PRO A 183 2.06 6.65 -22.53
N ASP A 184 2.23 5.90 -21.44
CA ASP A 184 3.12 4.75 -21.27
C ASP A 184 2.39 3.37 -21.21
N GLY A 185 1.08 3.31 -21.49
CA GLY A 185 0.27 2.08 -21.51
C GLY A 185 -0.39 1.71 -20.16
N PRO A 186 -1.23 0.66 -20.13
CA PRO A 186 -2.07 0.30 -18.97
C PRO A 186 -1.32 -0.24 -17.75
N ASN A 187 0.00 -0.47 -17.88
CA ASN A 187 0.86 -0.98 -16.81
C ASN A 187 1.82 0.09 -16.24
N SER A 188 1.68 1.36 -16.60
CA SER A 188 2.55 2.42 -16.07
C SER A 188 2.07 2.91 -14.70
N VAL A 189 3.00 3.03 -13.73
CA VAL A 189 2.73 3.66 -12.44
C VAL A 189 2.93 5.17 -12.46
N ALA A 190 3.56 5.72 -13.51
CA ALA A 190 3.92 7.14 -13.58
C ALA A 190 2.71 8.08 -13.47
N ASN A 191 1.54 7.61 -13.89
CA ASN A 191 0.27 8.36 -13.87
C ASN A 191 -0.78 7.73 -12.95
N ALA A 192 -0.46 6.64 -12.24
CA ALA A 192 -1.41 5.96 -11.37
C ALA A 192 -1.26 6.48 -9.95
N ALA A 193 -2.23 7.27 -9.49
CA ALA A 193 -2.20 7.97 -8.21
C ALA A 193 -2.05 7.05 -6.97
N ARG A 194 -2.29 5.74 -7.12
CA ARG A 194 -2.28 4.74 -6.05
C ARG A 194 -1.49 3.49 -6.40
N ALA A 195 -0.62 3.50 -7.40
CA ALA A 195 0.09 2.28 -7.79
C ALA A 195 1.30 1.96 -6.87
N PRO A 196 1.72 0.69 -6.79
CA PRO A 196 2.97 0.27 -6.16
C PRO A 196 4.21 1.05 -6.62
N LEU A 197 5.23 1.11 -5.76
CA LEU A 197 6.55 1.61 -6.15
C LEU A 197 7.33 0.48 -6.88
N VAL A 198 7.78 0.76 -8.10
CA VAL A 198 8.51 -0.19 -8.97
C VAL A 198 9.79 0.44 -9.53
N ALA A 199 10.81 -0.37 -9.80
CA ALA A 199 12.12 0.14 -10.21
C ALA A 199 12.09 1.01 -11.49
N ASP A 200 11.32 0.60 -12.49
CA ASP A 200 11.32 1.19 -13.84
C ASP A 200 10.05 2.00 -14.18
N GLY A 201 9.10 2.07 -13.24
CA GLY A 201 7.85 2.79 -13.42
C GLY A 201 6.77 1.95 -14.09
N LYS A 202 7.01 0.64 -14.23
CA LYS A 202 6.09 -0.30 -14.87
C LYS A 202 5.73 -1.44 -13.93
N LEU A 203 4.45 -1.75 -13.87
CA LEU A 203 3.95 -2.92 -13.17
C LEU A 203 4.40 -4.20 -13.91
N PRO A 204 4.76 -5.28 -13.19
CA PRO A 204 5.02 -6.57 -13.81
C PRO A 204 3.77 -7.08 -14.55
N ASP A 205 3.96 -7.99 -15.50
CA ASP A 205 2.84 -8.56 -16.25
C ASP A 205 1.84 -9.26 -15.34
N SER A 206 0.55 -9.11 -15.68
CA SER A 206 -0.53 -9.85 -15.03
C SER A 206 -0.37 -11.35 -15.27
N ILE A 207 -0.74 -12.14 -14.26
CA ILE A 207 -0.82 -13.59 -14.40
C ILE A 207 -2.04 -13.90 -15.27
N VAL A 208 -1.82 -14.68 -16.31
CA VAL A 208 -2.82 -15.21 -17.24
C VAL A 208 -2.78 -16.74 -17.21
N SER A 209 -3.73 -17.40 -17.86
CA SER A 209 -3.91 -18.86 -17.78
C SER A 209 -3.56 -19.59 -19.08
N ASP A 210 -2.75 -18.98 -19.96
CA ASP A 210 -2.38 -19.52 -21.28
C ASP A 210 -1.14 -20.43 -21.27
N GLU A 211 -0.43 -20.49 -20.15
CA GLU A 211 0.76 -21.34 -19.96
C GLU A 211 0.41 -22.71 -19.38
N GLU A 212 0.44 -23.76 -20.22
CA GLU A 212 0.22 -25.15 -19.77
C GLU A 212 1.16 -25.55 -18.61
N GLY A 213 0.61 -26.25 -17.62
CA GLY A 213 1.36 -26.72 -16.45
C GLY A 213 1.46 -25.72 -15.29
N THR A 214 1.03 -24.48 -15.49
CA THR A 214 0.85 -23.50 -14.41
C THR A 214 -0.43 -23.79 -13.60
N TRP A 215 -0.48 -23.28 -12.37
CA TRP A 215 -1.66 -23.41 -11.53
C TRP A 215 -2.82 -22.56 -12.03
N ALA A 216 -2.52 -21.39 -12.61
CA ALA A 216 -3.51 -20.55 -13.29
C ALA A 216 -4.19 -21.29 -14.43
N HIS A 217 -3.40 -21.96 -15.29
CA HIS A 217 -3.93 -22.76 -16.39
C HIS A 217 -4.79 -23.94 -15.92
N ASP A 218 -4.33 -24.74 -14.95
CA ASP A 218 -5.15 -25.84 -14.40
C ASP A 218 -6.44 -25.33 -13.77
N THR A 219 -6.38 -24.17 -13.11
CA THR A 219 -7.54 -23.54 -12.49
C THR A 219 -8.62 -23.24 -13.53
N VAL A 220 -8.29 -22.47 -14.58
CA VAL A 220 -9.28 -22.05 -15.58
C VAL A 220 -9.68 -23.19 -16.53
N ASN A 221 -8.72 -24.01 -16.96
CA ASN A 221 -8.97 -25.06 -17.96
C ASN A 221 -9.68 -26.30 -17.39
N ARG A 222 -9.53 -26.55 -16.08
CA ARG A 222 -10.05 -27.77 -15.43
C ARG A 222 -10.85 -27.48 -14.18
N ARG A 223 -10.24 -26.89 -13.14
CA ARG A 223 -10.83 -26.83 -11.78
C ARG A 223 -12.17 -26.09 -11.74
N LEU A 224 -12.30 -24.95 -12.43
CA LEU A 224 -13.55 -24.20 -12.46
C LEU A 224 -14.73 -25.06 -12.97
N ARG A 225 -14.50 -25.90 -13.97
CA ARG A 225 -15.52 -26.77 -14.57
C ARG A 225 -15.72 -28.07 -13.78
N GLU A 226 -14.64 -28.84 -13.64
CA GLU A 226 -14.69 -30.23 -13.18
C GLU A 226 -14.85 -30.34 -11.67
N ASP A 227 -14.28 -29.41 -10.91
CA ASP A 227 -14.28 -29.49 -9.46
C ASP A 227 -15.35 -28.56 -8.87
N ILE A 228 -15.33 -27.28 -9.25
CA ILE A 228 -16.17 -26.25 -8.61
C ILE A 228 -17.59 -26.24 -9.19
N LEU A 229 -17.75 -26.06 -10.50
CA LEU A 229 -19.09 -26.00 -11.12
C LEU A 229 -19.85 -27.33 -10.96
N SER A 230 -19.16 -28.48 -11.11
CA SER A 230 -19.75 -29.79 -10.87
C SER A 230 -20.34 -29.89 -9.46
N ARG A 231 -19.59 -29.48 -8.43
CA ARG A 231 -20.07 -29.45 -7.05
C ARG A 231 -21.24 -28.48 -6.85
N VAL A 232 -21.17 -27.27 -7.42
CA VAL A 232 -22.28 -26.31 -7.38
C VAL A 232 -23.56 -26.94 -7.91
N VAL A 233 -23.50 -27.67 -9.03
CA VAL A 233 -24.66 -28.40 -9.55
C VAL A 233 -25.08 -29.53 -8.61
N SER A 234 -24.12 -30.24 -8.02
CA SER A 234 -24.36 -31.38 -7.14
C SER A 234 -25.08 -31.01 -5.84
N ASP A 235 -24.61 -29.97 -5.17
CA ASP A 235 -25.10 -29.52 -3.85
C ASP A 235 -26.43 -28.77 -3.95
N ASN A 236 -26.72 -28.20 -5.13
CA ASN A 236 -27.93 -27.41 -5.36
C ASN A 236 -29.02 -28.19 -6.10
N LYS A 237 -28.96 -29.53 -6.19
CA LYS A 237 -29.93 -30.37 -6.93
C LYS A 237 -31.39 -30.02 -6.62
N ASP A 238 -31.74 -29.81 -5.36
CA ASP A 238 -33.11 -29.53 -4.95
C ASP A 238 -33.54 -28.08 -5.24
N ALA A 239 -32.61 -27.13 -5.15
CA ALA A 239 -32.84 -25.75 -5.57
C ALA A 239 -33.03 -25.67 -7.09
N LEU A 240 -32.18 -26.35 -7.86
CA LEU A 240 -32.20 -26.36 -9.33
C LEU A 240 -33.47 -27.00 -9.91
N LYS A 241 -34.09 -27.96 -9.21
CA LYS A 241 -35.43 -28.49 -9.57
C LYS A 241 -36.50 -27.39 -9.63
N LYS A 242 -36.34 -26.31 -8.87
CA LYS A 242 -37.28 -25.17 -8.80
C LYS A 242 -37.07 -24.18 -9.95
N SER A 243 -35.94 -24.24 -10.67
CA SER A 243 -35.61 -23.31 -11.76
C SER A 243 -34.97 -24.02 -12.96
N ARG A 244 -35.80 -24.27 -13.98
CA ARG A 244 -35.33 -24.78 -15.27
C ARG A 244 -34.39 -23.78 -15.96
N VAL A 245 -34.59 -22.48 -15.74
CA VAL A 245 -33.74 -21.41 -16.26
C VAL A 245 -32.33 -21.56 -15.69
N ALA A 246 -32.19 -21.69 -14.37
CA ALA A 246 -30.88 -21.84 -13.73
C ALA A 246 -30.16 -23.11 -14.16
N THR A 247 -30.89 -24.25 -14.21
CA THR A 247 -30.34 -25.52 -14.71
C THR A 247 -29.81 -25.39 -16.15
N THR A 248 -30.49 -24.63 -17.00
CA THR A 248 -30.08 -24.44 -18.39
C THR A 248 -28.89 -23.50 -18.50
N ALA A 249 -28.87 -22.43 -17.70
CA ALA A 249 -27.76 -21.47 -17.65
C ALA A 249 -26.46 -22.11 -17.13
N LEU A 250 -26.51 -22.95 -16.10
CA LEU A 250 -25.33 -23.66 -15.59
C LEU A 250 -24.76 -24.65 -16.60
N LYS A 251 -25.60 -25.39 -17.33
CA LYS A 251 -25.14 -26.26 -18.43
C LYS A 251 -24.49 -25.47 -19.57
N ALA A 252 -25.02 -24.28 -19.87
CA ALA A 252 -24.40 -23.41 -20.87
C ALA A 252 -23.03 -22.90 -20.40
N LEU A 253 -22.91 -22.55 -19.11
CA LEU A 253 -21.63 -22.18 -18.50
C LEU A 253 -20.62 -23.34 -18.49
N GLU A 254 -21.05 -24.56 -18.18
CA GLU A 254 -20.22 -25.76 -18.26
C GLU A 254 -19.69 -25.99 -19.67
N ALA A 255 -20.56 -25.85 -20.69
CA ALA A 255 -20.17 -25.96 -22.09
C ALA A 255 -19.18 -24.85 -22.51
N GLU A 256 -19.38 -23.61 -22.05
CA GLU A 256 -18.46 -22.49 -22.27
C GLU A 256 -17.07 -22.79 -21.68
N LEU A 257 -17.01 -23.21 -20.41
CA LEU A 257 -15.76 -23.59 -19.75
C LEU A 257 -15.09 -24.79 -20.43
N SER A 258 -15.86 -25.64 -21.11
CA SER A 258 -15.29 -26.83 -21.78
C SER A 258 -14.39 -26.53 -22.97
N ILE A 259 -14.49 -25.31 -23.49
CA ILE A 259 -13.69 -24.78 -24.58
C ILE A 259 -13.00 -23.49 -24.12
N ALA A 260 -12.49 -23.43 -22.87
CA ALA A 260 -11.93 -22.21 -22.28
C ALA A 260 -10.86 -21.51 -23.12
N ALA A 261 -10.10 -22.27 -23.92
CA ALA A 261 -9.11 -21.73 -24.86
C ALA A 261 -9.75 -20.89 -26.00
N ASP A 262 -10.98 -21.19 -26.39
CA ASP A 262 -11.73 -20.54 -27.48
C ASP A 262 -12.89 -19.66 -26.98
N ALA A 263 -13.40 -19.93 -25.78
CA ALA A 263 -14.51 -19.21 -25.17
C ALA A 263 -14.09 -17.77 -24.85
N GLN A 264 -14.83 -16.80 -25.40
CA GLN A 264 -14.58 -15.38 -25.18
C GLN A 264 -15.35 -14.85 -23.97
N ILE A 265 -14.73 -13.92 -23.25
CA ILE A 265 -15.41 -13.13 -22.23
C ILE A 265 -16.55 -12.33 -22.88
N ARG A 266 -17.73 -12.40 -22.26
CA ARG A 266 -18.92 -11.64 -22.64
C ARG A 266 -19.37 -10.74 -21.49
N PRO A 267 -20.17 -9.70 -21.78
CA PRO A 267 -20.84 -8.94 -20.73
C PRO A 267 -21.70 -9.85 -19.84
N VAL A 268 -21.76 -9.52 -18.54
CA VAL A 268 -22.74 -10.07 -17.60
C VAL A 268 -24.12 -9.53 -18.01
N ARG A 269 -25.13 -10.40 -18.07
CA ARG A 269 -26.50 -9.98 -18.37
C ARG A 269 -27.03 -9.14 -17.22
N ASP A 270 -27.90 -8.20 -17.55
CA ASP A 270 -28.64 -7.48 -16.53
C ASP A 270 -29.58 -8.44 -15.81
N ASP A 271 -29.24 -8.75 -14.56
CA ASP A 271 -29.98 -9.59 -13.63
C ASP A 271 -30.52 -8.80 -12.43
N GLY A 272 -30.53 -7.47 -12.52
CA GLY A 272 -30.95 -6.57 -11.44
C GLY A 272 -29.86 -6.26 -10.40
N GLY A 273 -28.66 -6.84 -10.54
CA GLY A 273 -27.54 -6.56 -9.64
C GLY A 273 -27.00 -5.14 -9.77
N ALA A 274 -26.84 -4.44 -8.65
CA ALA A 274 -26.21 -3.10 -8.61
C ALA A 274 -24.75 -3.11 -9.08
N ASP A 275 -24.13 -4.29 -9.22
CA ASP A 275 -22.76 -4.48 -9.67
C ASP A 275 -22.60 -4.62 -11.19
N VAL A 276 -23.70 -4.85 -11.93
CA VAL A 276 -23.68 -5.16 -13.38
C VAL A 276 -23.01 -4.05 -14.18
N GLU A 277 -23.32 -2.79 -13.88
CA GLU A 277 -22.73 -1.66 -14.60
C GLU A 277 -21.21 -1.64 -14.44
N ARG A 278 -20.71 -1.80 -13.22
CA ARG A 278 -19.27 -1.83 -12.94
C ARG A 278 -18.59 -3.03 -13.59
N TRP A 279 -19.22 -4.21 -13.51
CA TRP A 279 -18.74 -5.41 -14.19
C TRP A 279 -18.57 -5.17 -15.68
N ASN A 280 -19.58 -4.64 -16.34
CA ASN A 280 -19.55 -4.48 -17.80
C ASN A 280 -18.70 -3.30 -18.27
N LYS A 281 -18.77 -2.15 -17.60
CA LYS A 281 -18.09 -0.92 -18.04
C LYS A 281 -16.65 -0.79 -17.54
N SER A 282 -16.35 -1.28 -16.33
CA SER A 282 -15.05 -1.08 -15.69
C SER A 282 -14.19 -2.33 -15.70
N ILE A 283 -14.77 -3.49 -15.36
CA ILE A 283 -13.99 -4.73 -15.17
C ILE A 283 -13.81 -5.49 -16.49
N LEU A 284 -14.89 -5.73 -17.23
CA LEU A 284 -14.85 -6.60 -18.43
C LEU A 284 -14.58 -5.85 -19.71
N ALA A 285 -14.87 -4.54 -19.79
CA ALA A 285 -14.67 -3.74 -21.01
C ALA A 285 -13.26 -3.91 -21.63
N PRO A 286 -12.15 -3.92 -20.85
CA PRO A 286 -10.81 -4.12 -21.40
C PRO A 286 -10.53 -5.54 -21.93
N HIS A 287 -11.39 -6.51 -21.60
CA HIS A 287 -11.21 -7.94 -21.84
C HIS A 287 -12.28 -8.55 -22.76
N LEU A 288 -13.19 -7.72 -23.31
CA LEU A 288 -14.18 -8.21 -24.27
C LEU A 288 -13.48 -8.73 -25.53
N GLY A 289 -13.83 -9.96 -25.94
CA GLY A 289 -13.24 -10.62 -27.10
C GLY A 289 -11.92 -11.36 -26.83
N THR A 290 -11.32 -11.23 -25.63
CA THR A 290 -10.24 -12.14 -25.20
C THR A 290 -10.82 -13.47 -24.72
N THR A 291 -10.05 -14.55 -24.87
CA THR A 291 -10.46 -15.87 -24.40
C THR A 291 -10.29 -15.99 -22.88
N LEU A 292 -10.94 -16.97 -22.26
CA LEU A 292 -10.83 -17.19 -20.81
C LEU A 292 -9.38 -17.48 -20.36
N LEU A 293 -8.54 -18.06 -21.23
CA LEU A 293 -7.13 -18.32 -20.89
C LEU A 293 -6.23 -17.08 -21.04
N CYS A 294 -6.55 -16.16 -21.95
CA CYS A 294 -5.71 -14.99 -22.25
C CYS A 294 -6.06 -13.75 -21.42
N ALA A 295 -7.20 -13.74 -20.74
CA ALA A 295 -7.55 -12.68 -19.79
C ALA A 295 -6.81 -12.86 -18.45
N PRO A 296 -6.64 -11.79 -17.66
CA PRO A 296 -6.03 -11.88 -16.33
C PRO A 296 -6.73 -12.93 -15.46
N TRP A 297 -5.94 -13.81 -14.83
CA TRP A 297 -6.43 -14.99 -14.14
C TRP A 297 -7.45 -14.65 -13.05
N LEU A 298 -7.13 -13.68 -12.17
CA LEU A 298 -8.06 -13.23 -11.13
C LEU A 298 -9.38 -12.69 -11.69
N VAL A 299 -9.35 -11.96 -12.82
CA VAL A 299 -10.57 -11.45 -13.47
C VAL A 299 -11.45 -12.62 -13.92
N VAL A 300 -10.86 -13.66 -14.50
CA VAL A 300 -11.57 -14.85 -14.98
C VAL A 300 -12.20 -15.64 -13.83
N GLU A 301 -11.50 -15.79 -12.70
CA GLU A 301 -12.06 -16.47 -11.53
C GLU A 301 -13.25 -15.72 -10.92
N PHE A 302 -13.14 -14.41 -10.66
CA PHE A 302 -14.28 -13.63 -10.17
C PHE A 302 -15.43 -13.61 -11.19
N TYR A 303 -15.10 -13.51 -12.48
CA TYR A 303 -16.10 -13.57 -13.55
C TYR A 303 -16.86 -14.91 -13.52
N PHE A 304 -16.16 -16.04 -13.34
CA PHE A 304 -16.81 -17.34 -13.17
C PHE A 304 -17.83 -17.34 -12.01
N TYR A 305 -17.45 -16.85 -10.83
CA TYR A 305 -18.38 -16.77 -9.69
C TYR A 305 -19.56 -15.83 -9.96
N ARG A 306 -19.32 -14.69 -10.62
CA ARG A 306 -20.40 -13.78 -11.02
C ARG A 306 -21.35 -14.40 -12.04
N ARG A 307 -20.83 -15.23 -12.96
CA ARG A 307 -21.59 -16.02 -13.95
C ARG A 307 -22.39 -17.15 -13.30
N VAL A 308 -21.91 -17.75 -12.21
CA VAL A 308 -22.70 -18.67 -11.38
C VAL A 308 -23.88 -17.94 -10.74
N LEU A 309 -23.67 -16.75 -10.15
CA LEU A 309 -24.76 -15.95 -9.59
C LEU A 309 -25.77 -15.49 -10.65
N GLU A 310 -25.29 -15.08 -11.83
CA GLU A 310 -26.13 -14.76 -13.00
C GLU A 310 -27.01 -15.98 -13.38
N ALA A 311 -26.44 -17.20 -13.38
CA ALA A 311 -27.18 -18.42 -13.69
C ALA A 311 -28.27 -18.73 -12.66
N PHE A 312 -27.99 -18.52 -11.37
CA PHE A 312 -29.01 -18.67 -10.32
C PHE A 312 -30.06 -17.55 -10.33
N GLY A 313 -29.78 -16.41 -10.97
CA GLY A 313 -30.63 -15.22 -10.88
C GLY A 313 -30.60 -14.62 -9.47
N TYR A 314 -29.43 -14.64 -8.83
CA TYR A 314 -29.25 -14.27 -7.42
C TYR A 314 -29.79 -12.87 -7.07
N PHE A 315 -29.55 -11.89 -7.95
CA PHE A 315 -29.98 -10.50 -7.75
C PHE A 315 -31.38 -10.19 -8.29
N GLY A 316 -32.04 -11.17 -8.92
CA GLY A 316 -33.38 -11.01 -9.48
C GLY A 316 -34.48 -11.26 -8.46
N ASP A 317 -35.71 -11.41 -8.96
CA ASP A 317 -36.94 -11.70 -8.21
C ASP A 317 -37.44 -13.15 -8.39
N GLY A 318 -36.59 -14.00 -8.98
CA GLY A 318 -36.91 -15.40 -9.28
C GLY A 318 -36.92 -16.33 -8.05
N PRO A 319 -37.27 -17.61 -8.24
CA PRO A 319 -37.38 -18.60 -7.15
C PRO A 319 -36.06 -18.93 -6.44
N LEU A 320 -34.92 -18.47 -6.97
CA LEU A 320 -33.58 -18.63 -6.42
C LEU A 320 -32.92 -17.28 -6.09
N ALA A 321 -33.71 -16.21 -5.99
CA ALA A 321 -33.23 -14.92 -5.52
C ALA A 321 -32.57 -15.06 -4.14
N LEU A 322 -31.40 -14.44 -3.96
CA LEU A 322 -30.57 -14.49 -2.76
C LEU A 322 -30.15 -15.90 -2.29
N HIS A 323 -30.39 -16.94 -3.09
CA HIS A 323 -29.95 -18.31 -2.79
C HIS A 323 -28.44 -18.40 -2.93
N ASP A 324 -27.74 -18.66 -1.83
CA ASP A 324 -26.28 -18.87 -1.82
C ASP A 324 -25.95 -20.29 -2.30
N PRO A 325 -25.34 -20.45 -3.49
CA PRO A 325 -25.02 -21.77 -4.04
C PRO A 325 -23.98 -22.54 -3.23
N PHE A 326 -23.27 -21.89 -2.30
CA PHE A 326 -22.15 -22.46 -1.55
C PHE A 326 -22.46 -22.69 -0.06
N SER A 327 -23.71 -22.42 0.34
CA SER A 327 -24.14 -22.54 1.74
C SER A 327 -23.94 -23.95 2.33
N ALA A 328 -24.08 -25.01 1.54
CA ALA A 328 -23.85 -26.39 1.96
C ALA A 328 -22.39 -26.60 2.39
N ASP A 329 -21.44 -26.19 1.56
CA ASP A 329 -19.99 -26.27 1.84
C ASP A 329 -19.62 -25.46 3.08
N LYS A 330 -20.11 -24.21 3.19
CA LYS A 330 -19.84 -23.35 4.36
C LYS A 330 -20.33 -23.97 5.66
N ASN A 331 -21.55 -24.51 5.67
CA ASN A 331 -22.14 -25.16 6.83
C ASN A 331 -21.40 -26.45 7.21
N ALA A 332 -21.01 -27.25 6.21
CA ALA A 332 -20.22 -28.45 6.42
C ALA A 332 -18.83 -28.12 7.01
N GLY A 333 -18.17 -27.07 6.49
CA GLY A 333 -16.90 -26.57 7.01
C GLY A 333 -16.97 -26.09 8.46
N LEU A 334 -18.04 -25.38 8.83
CA LEU A 334 -18.28 -24.97 10.21
C LEU A 334 -18.57 -26.16 11.14
N ALA A 335 -19.36 -27.14 10.69
CA ALA A 335 -19.65 -28.34 11.48
C ALA A 335 -18.39 -29.18 11.71
N ALA A 336 -17.52 -29.29 10.70
CA ALA A 336 -16.29 -30.09 10.77
C ALA A 336 -15.22 -29.51 11.72
N CYS A 337 -15.33 -28.25 12.13
CA CYS A 337 -14.30 -27.59 12.94
C CYS A 337 -14.55 -27.65 14.45
N ALA A 338 -15.56 -28.42 14.91
CA ALA A 338 -15.96 -28.49 16.31
C ALA A 338 -14.81 -28.88 17.26
N ASP A 339 -14.02 -29.91 16.91
CA ASP A 339 -12.92 -30.39 17.76
C ASP A 339 -11.77 -29.37 17.86
N ALA A 340 -11.37 -28.78 16.73
CA ALA A 340 -10.36 -27.74 16.70
C ALA A 340 -10.82 -26.50 17.48
N THR A 341 -12.10 -26.14 17.37
CA THR A 341 -12.69 -25.05 18.15
C THR A 341 -12.69 -25.37 19.65
N ALA A 342 -12.98 -26.62 20.04
CA ALA A 342 -12.91 -27.07 21.43
C ALA A 342 -11.49 -27.00 22.01
N ALA A 343 -10.46 -27.17 21.17
CA ALA A 343 -9.06 -27.03 21.57
C ALA A 343 -8.59 -25.55 21.64
N LEU A 344 -9.18 -24.66 20.82
CA LEU A 344 -8.88 -23.23 20.81
C LEU A 344 -9.56 -22.47 21.96
N ALA A 345 -10.85 -22.77 22.22
CA ALA A 345 -11.69 -22.00 23.13
C ALA A 345 -11.12 -21.84 24.57
N PRO A 346 -10.58 -22.88 25.24
CA PRO A 346 -10.03 -22.73 26.59
C PRO A 346 -8.88 -21.73 26.64
N ARG A 347 -8.07 -21.67 25.59
CA ARG A 347 -6.90 -20.78 25.50
C ARG A 347 -7.32 -19.34 25.28
N LEU A 348 -8.27 -19.11 24.38
CA LEU A 348 -8.83 -17.78 24.16
C LEU A 348 -9.55 -17.27 25.42
N ASN A 349 -10.31 -18.13 26.11
CA ASN A 349 -10.95 -17.79 27.37
C ASN A 349 -9.93 -17.52 28.49
N ALA A 350 -8.83 -18.28 28.56
CA ALA A 350 -7.74 -18.02 29.49
C ALA A 350 -7.06 -16.67 29.19
N PHE A 351 -6.78 -16.39 27.92
CA PHE A 351 -6.22 -15.12 27.48
C PHE A 351 -7.13 -13.93 27.83
N ALA A 352 -8.42 -14.03 27.54
CA ALA A 352 -9.40 -12.99 27.88
C ALA A 352 -9.45 -12.71 29.38
N LYS A 353 -9.29 -13.74 30.23
CA LYS A 353 -9.20 -13.59 31.70
C LYS A 353 -7.87 -12.98 32.14
N SER A 354 -6.77 -13.30 31.47
CA SER A 354 -5.41 -12.82 31.81
C SER A 354 -5.03 -11.52 31.13
N ALA A 355 -5.86 -10.98 30.23
CA ALA A 355 -5.56 -9.78 29.44
C ALA A 355 -5.29 -8.52 30.30
N ALA A 356 -5.64 -8.56 31.59
CA ALA A 356 -5.29 -7.56 32.61
C ALA A 356 -3.84 -7.64 33.14
N THR A 357 -3.02 -8.58 32.65
CA THR A 357 -1.59 -8.65 33.02
C THR A 357 -0.84 -7.40 32.56
N LYS A 358 0.11 -6.93 33.37
CA LYS A 358 1.02 -5.81 33.02
C LYS A 358 2.18 -6.23 32.12
N ASP A 359 2.39 -7.53 31.92
CA ASP A 359 3.49 -8.04 31.10
C ASP A 359 3.20 -7.83 29.61
N LEU A 360 3.93 -6.90 28.99
CA LEU A 360 3.80 -6.58 27.58
C LEU A 360 4.30 -7.72 26.68
N ASP A 361 5.41 -8.36 27.03
CA ASP A 361 6.02 -9.41 26.20
C ASP A 361 5.11 -10.65 26.13
N GLN A 362 4.46 -10.98 27.24
CA GLN A 362 3.45 -12.05 27.29
C GLN A 362 2.21 -11.71 26.43
N ARG A 363 1.76 -10.44 26.45
CA ARG A 363 0.63 -9.98 25.64
C ARG A 363 0.98 -10.01 24.15
N VAL A 364 2.16 -9.53 23.77
CA VAL A 364 2.69 -9.58 22.40
C VAL A 364 2.76 -11.02 21.91
N SER A 365 3.35 -11.92 22.71
CA SER A 365 3.49 -13.35 22.36
C SER A 365 2.14 -14.03 22.17
N SER A 366 1.15 -13.71 23.03
CA SER A 366 -0.19 -14.26 22.92
C SER A 366 -0.93 -13.74 21.68
N LEU A 367 -0.81 -12.45 21.38
CA LEU A 367 -1.45 -11.87 20.20
C LEU A 367 -0.78 -12.35 18.90
N LYS A 368 0.56 -12.51 18.89
CA LYS A 368 1.31 -13.18 17.82
C LYS A 368 0.74 -14.58 17.56
N LEU A 369 0.52 -15.38 18.61
CA LEU A 369 -0.05 -16.71 18.49
C LEU A 369 -1.43 -16.67 17.80
N PHE A 370 -2.33 -15.76 18.18
CA PHE A 370 -3.64 -15.65 17.52
C PHE A 370 -3.55 -15.16 16.07
N ALA A 371 -2.58 -14.31 15.74
CA ALA A 371 -2.31 -13.96 14.35
C ALA A 371 -1.84 -15.18 13.53
N LEU A 372 -0.97 -16.02 14.09
CA LEU A 372 -0.53 -17.26 13.43
C LEU A 372 -1.65 -18.30 13.33
N VAL A 373 -2.51 -18.43 14.35
CA VAL A 373 -3.71 -19.28 14.30
C VAL A 373 -4.66 -18.82 13.19
N SER A 374 -4.87 -17.52 13.05
CA SER A 374 -5.64 -16.91 11.95
C SER A 374 -4.98 -17.16 10.59
N LEU A 375 -3.65 -17.05 10.47
CA LEU A 375 -2.91 -17.37 9.25
C LEU A 375 -3.09 -18.84 8.83
N TRP A 376 -2.85 -19.78 9.73
CA TRP A 376 -2.89 -21.22 9.39
C TRP A 376 -4.30 -21.77 9.24
N GLY A 377 -5.30 -21.11 9.84
CA GLY A 377 -6.72 -21.39 9.57
C GLY A 377 -7.08 -21.33 8.08
N ASN A 378 -6.37 -20.51 7.30
CA ASN A 378 -6.53 -20.38 5.84
C ASN A 378 -6.23 -21.69 5.06
N ARG A 379 -5.51 -22.67 5.64
CA ARG A 379 -5.33 -23.99 4.99
C ARG A 379 -6.65 -24.78 4.84
N MET A 380 -7.71 -24.37 5.54
CA MET A 380 -9.03 -25.03 5.51
C MET A 380 -9.94 -24.59 4.36
N ASP A 381 -9.39 -23.95 3.33
CA ASP A 381 -10.11 -23.51 2.14
C ASP A 381 -10.75 -24.68 1.38
N LEU A 382 -12.07 -24.58 1.20
CA LEU A 382 -12.93 -25.62 0.66
C LEU A 382 -12.88 -25.71 -0.87
N SER A 383 -12.35 -24.67 -1.53
CA SER A 383 -12.31 -24.54 -3.00
C SER A 383 -11.16 -25.33 -3.66
N ILE A 384 -10.20 -25.84 -2.87
CA ILE A 384 -8.98 -26.49 -3.39
C ILE A 384 -9.13 -28.00 -3.62
N TRP A 385 -10.14 -28.63 -3.00
CA TRP A 385 -10.18 -30.09 -2.91
C TRP A 385 -11.26 -30.71 -3.82
N PRO A 386 -11.03 -31.87 -4.46
CA PRO A 386 -12.01 -32.52 -5.35
C PRO A 386 -13.21 -33.15 -4.60
N GLU A 387 -14.32 -33.43 -5.32
CA GLU A 387 -15.52 -34.09 -4.76
C GLU A 387 -15.17 -35.41 -4.05
N GLY A 388 -15.64 -35.55 -2.80
CA GLY A 388 -15.38 -36.73 -1.96
C GLY A 388 -14.10 -36.67 -1.10
N GLY A 389 -13.24 -35.65 -1.25
CA GLY A 389 -12.04 -35.43 -0.43
C GLY A 389 -12.28 -34.80 0.96
N GLY A 390 -13.54 -34.47 1.28
CA GLY A 390 -13.97 -33.84 2.54
C GLY A 390 -14.12 -34.78 3.74
N GLY A 391 -13.83 -36.08 3.57
CA GLY A 391 -13.99 -37.09 4.63
C GLY A 391 -13.11 -36.92 5.88
N ASP A 392 -12.17 -35.96 5.88
CA ASP A 392 -11.27 -35.68 7.01
C ASP A 392 -11.05 -34.17 7.25
N ALA A 393 -12.09 -33.35 7.10
CA ALA A 393 -12.01 -31.92 7.41
C ALA A 393 -11.74 -31.63 8.91
N GLY A 394 -12.18 -32.53 9.81
CA GLY A 394 -11.96 -32.42 11.25
C GLY A 394 -10.52 -32.70 11.70
N GLY A 395 -9.87 -33.74 11.14
CA GLY A 395 -8.46 -34.03 11.40
C GLY A 395 -7.56 -32.89 10.94
N ARG A 396 -7.84 -32.33 9.76
CA ARG A 396 -7.08 -31.21 9.19
C ARG A 396 -7.20 -29.90 9.98
N SER A 397 -8.38 -29.58 10.50
CA SER A 397 -8.56 -28.40 11.37
C SER A 397 -7.74 -28.54 12.65
N SER A 398 -7.68 -29.76 13.20
CA SER A 398 -6.89 -30.09 14.39
C SER A 398 -5.39 -30.03 14.09
N ASP A 399 -4.95 -30.50 12.93
CA ASP A 399 -3.54 -30.41 12.48
C ASP A 399 -3.10 -28.96 12.23
N ALA A 400 -3.92 -28.16 11.55
CA ALA A 400 -3.62 -26.74 11.32
C ALA A 400 -3.50 -25.96 12.64
N LEU A 401 -4.38 -26.24 13.59
CA LEU A 401 -4.27 -25.69 14.93
C LEU A 401 -3.01 -26.21 15.63
N ASN A 402 -2.76 -27.52 15.67
CA ASN A 402 -1.58 -28.09 16.31
C ASN A 402 -0.27 -27.52 15.74
N GLU A 403 -0.20 -27.32 14.43
CA GLU A 403 0.96 -26.74 13.75
C GLU A 403 1.15 -25.27 14.12
N ALA A 404 0.08 -24.46 14.07
CA ALA A 404 0.09 -23.06 14.52
C ALA A 404 0.48 -22.91 16.00
N MET A 405 0.21 -23.96 16.77
CA MET A 405 0.47 -24.04 18.20
C MET A 405 1.78 -24.74 18.56
N SER A 406 2.52 -25.18 17.56
CA SER A 406 3.83 -25.81 17.69
C SER A 406 4.89 -24.92 17.03
N GLY A 407 6.16 -25.11 17.35
CA GLY A 407 7.25 -24.46 16.61
C GLY A 407 7.33 -24.85 15.13
N LEU A 408 6.59 -25.88 14.69
CA LEU A 408 6.61 -26.38 13.30
C LEU A 408 5.94 -25.40 12.32
N GLY A 409 4.91 -24.67 12.76
CA GLY A 409 4.28 -23.64 11.91
C GLY A 409 5.24 -22.50 11.61
N GLU A 410 6.06 -22.10 12.57
CA GLU A 410 7.09 -21.07 12.36
C GLU A 410 8.16 -21.55 11.35
N GLU A 411 8.50 -22.83 11.32
CA GLU A 411 9.42 -23.39 10.32
C GLU A 411 8.88 -23.29 8.88
N LYS A 412 7.54 -23.26 8.70
CA LYS A 412 6.86 -23.15 7.40
C LYS A 412 6.52 -21.72 6.99
N LEU A 413 6.85 -20.72 7.81
CA LEU A 413 6.82 -19.33 7.39
C LEU A 413 8.02 -19.02 6.48
N LEU A 414 7.75 -18.38 5.35
CA LEU A 414 8.78 -17.85 4.45
C LEU A 414 9.13 -16.39 4.78
N HIS A 415 8.28 -15.73 5.57
CA HIS A 415 8.44 -14.40 6.13
C HIS A 415 7.54 -14.28 7.38
N ASP A 416 8.04 -13.70 8.48
CA ASP A 416 7.32 -13.58 9.75
C ASP A 416 7.56 -12.22 10.44
N ASP A 417 6.64 -11.28 10.24
CA ASP A 417 6.54 -10.02 10.98
C ASP A 417 5.41 -10.05 12.02
N ALA A 418 4.84 -11.23 12.34
CA ALA A 418 3.65 -11.32 13.20
C ALA A 418 3.93 -10.78 14.62
N GLY A 419 5.17 -10.87 15.09
CA GLY A 419 5.59 -10.29 16.38
C GLY A 419 5.56 -8.75 16.37
N GLU A 420 6.06 -8.13 15.30
CA GLU A 420 6.06 -6.67 15.13
C GLU A 420 4.62 -6.15 15.01
N ALA A 421 3.78 -6.83 14.22
CA ALA A 421 2.37 -6.49 14.09
C ALA A 421 1.61 -6.65 15.42
N ALA A 422 1.90 -7.70 16.20
CA ALA A 422 1.31 -7.90 17.51
C ALA A 422 1.71 -6.79 18.49
N ALA A 423 2.96 -6.33 18.48
CA ALA A 423 3.39 -5.20 19.28
C ALA A 423 2.67 -3.90 18.85
N PHE A 424 2.50 -3.68 17.55
CA PHE A 424 1.78 -2.53 17.02
C PHE A 424 0.30 -2.51 17.44
N LEU A 425 -0.40 -3.64 17.31
CA LEU A 425 -1.82 -3.80 17.68
C LEU A 425 -2.10 -3.53 19.17
N LEU A 426 -1.09 -3.62 20.04
CA LEU A 426 -1.20 -3.36 21.48
C LEU A 426 -0.91 -1.90 21.86
N ARG A 427 -0.49 -1.06 20.91
CA ARG A 427 -0.30 0.37 21.16
C ARG A 427 -1.62 1.05 21.52
N ARG A 428 -1.54 2.13 22.31
CA ARG A 428 -2.73 2.85 22.80
C ARG A 428 -3.41 3.69 21.72
N ASP A 429 -2.64 4.20 20.77
CA ASP A 429 -3.07 5.10 19.69
C ASP A 429 -3.70 4.37 18.50
N VAL A 430 -3.46 3.07 18.34
CA VAL A 430 -4.22 2.22 17.44
C VAL A 430 -5.55 1.98 18.12
N ALA A 431 -6.73 2.27 17.56
CA ALA A 431 -8.05 2.05 18.19
C ALA A 431 -9.03 1.29 17.27
N ASN A 432 -8.94 1.51 15.97
CA ASN A 432 -9.80 0.95 14.95
C ASN A 432 -9.00 -0.07 14.12
N VAL A 433 -9.40 -1.33 14.18
CA VAL A 433 -8.72 -2.43 13.48
C VAL A 433 -9.65 -3.02 12.43
N GLY A 434 -9.24 -2.99 11.16
CA GLY A 434 -9.92 -3.71 10.09
C GLY A 434 -9.46 -5.15 10.00
N ILE A 435 -10.38 -6.07 9.68
CA ILE A 435 -10.05 -7.43 9.23
C ILE A 435 -10.79 -7.66 7.92
N VAL A 436 -10.06 -7.78 6.82
CA VAL A 436 -10.62 -8.22 5.53
C VAL A 436 -10.64 -9.73 5.52
N VAL A 437 -11.84 -10.28 5.65
CA VAL A 437 -12.07 -11.71 5.85
C VAL A 437 -11.99 -12.46 4.51
N ASP A 438 -11.37 -13.65 4.55
CA ASP A 438 -11.33 -14.59 3.43
C ASP A 438 -12.50 -15.59 3.56
N ASN A 439 -12.30 -16.74 4.19
CA ASN A 439 -13.26 -17.84 4.24
C ASN A 439 -14.12 -17.89 5.52
N ALA A 440 -15.30 -18.48 5.39
CA ALA A 440 -16.16 -18.96 6.47
C ALA A 440 -15.61 -20.28 7.07
N GLY A 441 -16.33 -20.87 8.02
CA GLY A 441 -15.91 -22.12 8.69
C GLY A 441 -14.77 -21.89 9.68
N PHE A 442 -13.79 -22.80 9.74
CA PHE A 442 -12.73 -22.73 10.75
C PHE A 442 -11.83 -21.49 10.60
N GLU A 443 -11.54 -21.04 9.38
CA GLU A 443 -10.75 -19.81 9.19
C GLU A 443 -11.44 -18.62 9.87
N LEU A 444 -12.75 -18.46 9.65
CA LEU A 444 -13.53 -17.41 10.31
C LEU A 444 -13.51 -17.57 11.84
N VAL A 445 -13.57 -18.79 12.39
CA VAL A 445 -13.43 -19.01 13.83
C VAL A 445 -12.07 -18.49 14.34
N CYS A 446 -10.99 -18.73 13.61
CA CYS A 446 -9.66 -18.22 13.94
C CYS A 446 -9.59 -16.68 13.84
N ASP A 447 -10.24 -16.08 12.83
CA ASP A 447 -10.29 -14.63 12.65
C ASP A 447 -11.09 -13.94 13.76
N LEU A 448 -12.21 -14.53 14.18
CA LEU A 448 -13.00 -14.09 15.32
C LEU A 448 -12.21 -14.25 16.64
N ALA A 449 -11.39 -15.29 16.77
CA ALA A 449 -10.50 -15.45 17.91
C ALA A 449 -9.41 -14.37 17.97
N LEU A 450 -8.81 -14.01 16.83
CA LEU A 450 -7.88 -12.88 16.74
C LEU A 450 -8.57 -11.56 17.10
N ALA A 451 -9.75 -11.30 16.55
CA ALA A 451 -10.53 -10.11 16.88
C ALA A 451 -10.89 -10.03 18.37
N ASP A 452 -11.22 -11.15 19.01
CA ASP A 452 -11.54 -11.20 20.43
C ASP A 452 -10.29 -10.95 21.28
N ALA A 453 -9.14 -11.50 20.86
CA ALA A 453 -7.86 -11.23 21.49
C ALA A 453 -7.49 -9.75 21.41
N ILE A 454 -7.68 -9.09 20.26
CA ILE A 454 -7.42 -7.64 20.09
C ILE A 454 -8.26 -6.82 21.07
N VAL A 455 -9.58 -7.07 21.13
CA VAL A 455 -10.49 -6.35 22.03
C VAL A 455 -10.13 -6.62 23.50
N CYS A 456 -9.93 -7.89 23.88
CA CYS A 456 -9.63 -8.27 25.26
C CYS A 456 -8.30 -7.72 25.74
N ALA A 457 -7.24 -7.80 24.92
CA ALA A 457 -5.90 -7.34 25.26
C ALA A 457 -5.85 -5.85 25.62
N ARG A 458 -6.84 -5.08 25.16
CA ARG A 458 -6.87 -3.62 25.31
C ARG A 458 -7.72 -3.15 26.49
N ARG A 459 -8.78 -3.89 26.82
CA ARG A 459 -9.56 -3.70 28.06
C ARG A 459 -8.71 -3.84 29.34
N GLY A 460 -7.68 -4.67 29.33
CA GLY A 460 -6.84 -4.97 30.51
C GLY A 460 -5.88 -3.87 30.98
N THR A 461 -5.71 -2.79 30.22
CA THR A 461 -4.73 -1.72 30.54
C THR A 461 -5.27 -0.58 31.42
N ALA A 462 -6.57 -0.58 31.73
CA ALA A 462 -7.24 0.51 32.44
C ALA A 462 -7.19 0.41 33.98
N ALA A 463 -6.91 -0.76 34.57
CA ALA A 463 -7.16 -0.99 35.99
C ALA A 463 -6.07 -0.52 36.97
N THR A 464 -5.04 0.24 36.54
CA THR A 464 -3.91 0.60 37.45
C THR A 464 -3.44 2.05 37.42
N ALA A 465 -4.30 2.99 37.04
CA ALA A 465 -4.02 4.43 37.11
C ALA A 465 -4.93 5.20 38.09
N THR A 466 -5.49 4.53 39.10
CA THR A 466 -5.95 5.21 40.31
C THR A 466 -5.02 4.81 41.44
N GLY A 467 -4.06 5.71 41.70
CA GLY A 467 -3.29 5.68 42.94
C GLY A 467 -4.27 5.71 44.10
N ASP A 468 -4.12 4.73 44.97
CA ASP A 468 -4.70 4.67 46.29
C ASP A 468 -4.07 5.78 47.13
N ASP A 469 -4.63 6.99 47.03
CA ASP A 469 -4.48 8.03 48.05
C ASP A 469 -5.86 8.22 48.68
N GLY A 470 -6.04 7.56 49.83
CA GLY A 470 -7.22 7.74 50.64
C GLY A 470 -7.28 9.14 51.23
N ASP A 471 -8.34 9.87 50.92
CA ASP A 471 -9.04 10.73 51.89
C ASP A 471 -10.49 10.90 51.44
N GLY A 472 -11.39 10.88 52.43
CA GLY A 472 -12.82 10.89 52.22
C GLY A 472 -13.42 12.29 52.06
N SER A 473 -14.73 12.26 51.79
CA SER A 473 -15.75 13.30 51.96
C SER A 473 -16.10 14.17 50.74
N GLY A 474 -17.37 14.08 50.33
CA GLY A 474 -18.10 15.09 49.55
C GLY A 474 -19.04 14.53 48.48
N PRO A 475 -20.37 14.73 48.55
CA PRO A 475 -21.28 14.41 47.46
C PRO A 475 -21.38 15.62 46.51
N GLY A 476 -20.76 15.52 45.33
CA GLY A 476 -20.96 16.44 44.19
C GLY A 476 -21.63 15.65 43.06
N ASP A 477 -22.79 16.09 42.57
CA ASP A 477 -22.89 16.91 41.36
C ASP A 477 -23.04 16.00 40.13
N GLY A 478 -24.23 16.06 39.51
CA GLY A 478 -24.61 15.31 38.31
C GLY A 478 -24.00 15.88 37.04
N SER A 479 -22.68 15.95 36.97
CA SER A 479 -21.95 16.11 35.72
C SER A 479 -21.92 14.79 34.97
N ASP A 480 -22.23 14.83 33.68
CA ASP A 480 -22.11 13.72 32.74
C ASP A 480 -20.87 12.85 32.99
N PRO A 481 -20.95 11.51 32.85
CA PRO A 481 -19.79 10.66 33.03
C PRO A 481 -18.66 11.13 32.11
N PRO A 482 -17.42 11.26 32.60
CA PRO A 482 -16.30 11.63 31.75
C PRO A 482 -16.16 10.58 30.64
N ALA A 483 -15.91 11.05 29.41
CA ALA A 483 -15.79 10.24 28.20
C ALA A 483 -15.14 8.88 28.48
N THR A 484 -15.95 7.83 28.36
CA THR A 484 -15.57 6.46 28.65
C THR A 484 -14.50 5.99 27.67
N PHE A 485 -13.29 5.76 28.19
CA PHE A 485 -12.16 4.99 27.66
C PHE A 485 -12.44 4.28 26.31
N GLU A 486 -11.75 4.68 25.24
CA GLU A 486 -11.96 4.14 23.88
C GLU A 486 -11.53 2.66 23.79
N ASP A 487 -12.51 1.76 23.97
CA ASP A 487 -12.39 0.33 23.67
C ASP A 487 -11.98 0.12 22.21
N ALA A 488 -11.11 -0.87 21.95
CA ALA A 488 -10.73 -1.23 20.59
C ALA A 488 -11.96 -1.66 19.78
N ARG A 489 -12.10 -1.13 18.57
CA ARG A 489 -13.16 -1.52 17.63
C ARG A 489 -12.55 -2.35 16.50
N VAL A 490 -13.17 -3.49 16.22
CA VAL A 490 -12.79 -4.37 15.10
C VAL A 490 -13.88 -4.34 14.02
N THR A 491 -13.52 -4.01 12.78
CA THR A 491 -14.42 -4.03 11.63
C THR A 491 -14.11 -5.24 10.75
N PHE A 492 -15.08 -6.13 10.54
CA PHE A 492 -14.99 -7.24 9.60
C PHE A 492 -15.46 -6.80 8.23
N HIS A 493 -14.53 -6.61 7.29
CA HIS A 493 -14.83 -6.36 5.89
C HIS A 493 -15.14 -7.70 5.20
N VAL A 494 -16.40 -7.89 4.82
CA VAL A 494 -16.91 -9.17 4.30
C VAL A 494 -17.50 -8.99 2.89
N LYS A 495 -17.66 -10.11 2.17
CA LYS A 495 -18.16 -10.09 0.80
C LYS A 495 -19.64 -9.68 0.79
N GLY A 496 -20.00 -8.79 -0.15
CA GLY A 496 -21.38 -8.34 -0.32
C GLY A 496 -22.33 -9.40 -0.89
N HIS A 497 -21.79 -10.40 -1.58
CA HIS A 497 -22.53 -11.54 -2.14
C HIS A 497 -21.61 -12.77 -2.22
N PRO A 498 -22.16 -13.98 -2.47
CA PRO A 498 -21.36 -15.19 -2.54
C PRO A 498 -20.30 -15.12 -3.65
N THR A 499 -19.08 -15.56 -3.34
CA THR A 499 -17.95 -15.67 -4.26
C THR A 499 -16.96 -16.69 -3.69
N PHE A 500 -16.05 -17.23 -4.51
CA PHE A 500 -14.97 -18.13 -4.04
C PHE A 500 -15.38 -19.29 -3.13
N VAL A 501 -16.59 -19.83 -3.30
CA VAL A 501 -17.17 -20.94 -2.51
C VAL A 501 -17.29 -20.60 -1.02
N SER A 502 -16.18 -20.58 -0.29
CA SER A 502 -16.14 -20.43 1.15
C SER A 502 -16.08 -18.98 1.63
N ASP A 503 -15.95 -17.97 0.77
CA ASP A 503 -15.79 -16.59 1.24
C ASP A 503 -16.91 -16.12 2.17
N ALA A 504 -16.51 -15.50 3.28
CA ALA A 504 -17.42 -15.08 4.34
C ALA A 504 -18.25 -13.85 3.94
N MET A 505 -19.54 -13.92 4.26
CA MET A 505 -20.50 -12.83 4.21
C MET A 505 -20.98 -12.46 5.63
N ASP A 506 -21.76 -11.38 5.75
CA ASP A 506 -22.36 -10.95 7.02
C ASP A 506 -23.12 -12.09 7.75
N LYS A 507 -23.95 -12.84 7.01
CA LYS A 507 -24.67 -13.98 7.55
C LYS A 507 -23.76 -15.09 8.10
N ASP A 508 -22.56 -15.26 7.55
CA ASP A 508 -21.63 -16.32 7.92
C ASP A 508 -20.91 -15.96 9.24
N VAL A 509 -20.61 -14.67 9.45
CA VAL A 509 -20.11 -14.13 10.73
C VAL A 509 -21.16 -14.31 11.83
N ARG A 510 -22.38 -13.82 11.60
CA ARG A 510 -23.48 -13.92 12.58
C ARG A 510 -23.84 -15.38 12.88
N GLY A 511 -23.90 -16.21 11.84
CA GLY A 511 -24.18 -17.63 11.94
C GLY A 511 -23.12 -18.36 12.76
N THR A 512 -21.84 -18.11 12.51
CA THR A 512 -20.73 -18.67 13.29
C THR A 512 -20.85 -18.29 14.76
N VAL A 513 -21.05 -17.00 15.08
CA VAL A 513 -21.19 -16.55 16.47
C VAL A 513 -22.38 -17.22 17.16
N TYR A 514 -23.52 -17.32 16.47
CA TYR A 514 -24.70 -18.01 16.99
C TYR A 514 -24.42 -19.49 17.30
N VAL A 515 -23.80 -20.22 16.37
CA VAL A 515 -23.43 -21.64 16.58
C VAL A 515 -22.51 -21.80 17.78
N MET A 516 -21.51 -20.92 17.95
CA MET A 516 -20.63 -20.96 19.12
C MET A 516 -21.39 -20.69 20.41
N GLN A 517 -22.31 -19.73 20.42
CA GLN A 517 -23.11 -19.38 21.59
C GLN A 517 -24.02 -20.54 22.04
N GLN A 518 -24.54 -21.33 21.10
CA GLN A 518 -25.42 -22.47 21.35
C GLN A 518 -24.69 -23.79 21.58
N SER A 519 -23.34 -23.79 21.59
CA SER A 519 -22.56 -25.01 21.77
C SER A 519 -22.83 -25.68 23.12
N GLU A 520 -22.92 -27.01 23.14
CA GLU A 520 -22.99 -27.79 24.38
C GLU A 520 -21.66 -27.78 25.16
N ASN A 521 -20.54 -27.46 24.48
CA ASN A 521 -19.25 -27.29 25.13
C ASN A 521 -19.19 -25.94 25.86
N ALA A 522 -19.02 -25.98 27.18
CA ALA A 522 -19.06 -24.78 28.03
C ALA A 522 -18.01 -23.71 27.66
N GLU A 523 -16.81 -24.12 27.22
CA GLU A 523 -15.73 -23.19 26.82
C GLU A 523 -16.06 -22.51 25.49
N ILE A 524 -16.58 -23.25 24.51
CA ILE A 524 -17.04 -22.70 23.23
C ILE A 524 -18.21 -21.75 23.46
N ALA A 525 -19.19 -22.14 24.28
CA ALA A 525 -20.34 -21.32 24.61
C ALA A 525 -19.95 -20.02 25.34
N ALA A 526 -18.95 -20.07 26.22
CA ALA A 526 -18.43 -18.88 26.89
C ALA A 526 -17.77 -17.90 25.91
N MET A 527 -17.00 -18.42 24.97
CA MET A 527 -16.40 -17.63 23.88
C MET A 527 -17.50 -17.03 22.97
N GLY A 528 -18.47 -17.84 22.52
CA GLY A 528 -19.57 -17.38 21.67
C GLY A 528 -20.44 -16.31 22.31
N ARG A 529 -20.74 -16.40 23.61
CA ARG A 529 -21.45 -15.34 24.37
C ARG A 529 -20.66 -14.03 24.39
N ARG A 530 -19.33 -14.10 24.52
CA ARG A 530 -18.47 -12.91 24.50
C ARG A 530 -18.44 -12.27 23.12
N TRP A 531 -18.32 -13.08 22.05
CA TRP A 531 -18.41 -12.60 20.67
C TRP A 531 -19.76 -11.95 20.34
N ALA A 532 -20.86 -12.54 20.80
CA ALA A 532 -22.19 -11.94 20.68
C ALA A 532 -22.28 -10.59 21.41
N THR A 533 -21.61 -10.47 22.57
CA THR A 533 -21.52 -9.21 23.30
C THR A 533 -20.78 -8.16 22.46
N HIS A 534 -19.62 -8.50 21.89
CA HIS A 534 -18.86 -7.55 21.04
C HIS A 534 -19.67 -7.03 19.86
N LEU A 535 -20.45 -7.89 19.20
CA LEU A 535 -21.37 -7.47 18.14
C LEU A 535 -22.47 -6.54 18.67
N SER A 536 -23.07 -6.87 19.82
CA SER A 536 -24.16 -6.06 20.39
C SER A 536 -23.71 -4.70 20.94
N THR A 537 -22.46 -4.58 21.39
CA THR A 537 -21.90 -3.33 21.93
C THR A 537 -21.24 -2.46 20.85
N GLY A 538 -21.14 -2.94 19.61
CA GLY A 538 -20.42 -2.26 18.53
C GLY A 538 -18.89 -2.33 18.63
N ALA A 539 -18.35 -3.13 19.56
CA ALA A 539 -16.91 -3.42 19.60
C ALA A 539 -16.49 -4.21 18.35
N TRP A 540 -17.41 -5.02 17.82
CA TRP A 540 -17.30 -5.63 16.50
C TRP A 540 -18.34 -5.05 15.54
N VAL A 541 -17.91 -4.65 14.35
CA VAL A 541 -18.76 -4.16 13.28
C VAL A 541 -18.57 -5.03 12.04
N ILE A 542 -19.65 -5.35 11.34
CA ILE A 542 -19.59 -6.12 10.08
C ILE A 542 -19.90 -5.17 8.93
N ALA A 543 -18.98 -5.09 7.96
CA ALA A 543 -19.04 -4.17 6.83
C ALA A 543 -19.07 -4.96 5.51
N PRO A 544 -20.25 -5.37 5.02
CA PRO A 544 -20.37 -6.02 3.72
C PRO A 544 -20.18 -5.01 2.58
N ASN A 545 -19.40 -5.35 1.56
CA ASN A 545 -19.28 -4.54 0.34
C ASN A 545 -19.03 -5.39 -0.92
N ASN A 546 -19.64 -5.01 -2.04
CA ASN A 546 -19.48 -5.69 -3.32
C ASN A 546 -18.05 -5.57 -3.88
N ALA A 547 -17.30 -4.52 -3.52
CA ALA A 547 -15.91 -4.36 -3.92
C ALA A 547 -15.02 -5.52 -3.42
N TRP A 548 -15.39 -6.20 -2.34
CA TRP A 548 -14.66 -7.38 -1.87
C TRP A 548 -14.95 -8.63 -2.72
N ALA A 549 -16.04 -8.63 -3.48
CA ALA A 549 -16.44 -9.71 -4.37
C ALA A 549 -16.14 -9.42 -5.86
N GLN A 550 -15.15 -8.56 -6.12
CA GLN A 550 -14.73 -8.11 -7.46
C GLN A 550 -13.19 -8.17 -7.60
N PRO A 551 -12.65 -8.35 -8.83
CA PRO A 551 -11.25 -8.70 -9.06
C PRO A 551 -10.27 -7.53 -9.00
N GLN A 552 -10.74 -6.29 -8.84
CA GLN A 552 -9.85 -5.13 -8.93
C GLN A 552 -8.72 -5.22 -7.90
N PRO A 553 -7.51 -4.81 -8.28
CA PRO A 553 -6.41 -4.67 -7.34
C PRO A 553 -6.76 -3.66 -6.24
N LEU A 554 -6.16 -3.79 -5.05
CA LEU A 554 -6.60 -2.96 -3.91
C LEU A 554 -6.29 -1.46 -4.09
N TRP A 555 -5.34 -1.11 -4.97
CA TRP A 555 -5.11 0.29 -5.34
C TRP A 555 -6.22 0.93 -6.18
N ASP A 556 -7.09 0.11 -6.78
CA ASP A 556 -8.23 0.53 -7.61
C ASP A 556 -9.57 0.28 -6.89
N LEU A 557 -9.54 0.20 -5.55
CA LEU A 557 -10.76 0.21 -4.75
C LEU A 557 -11.54 1.51 -4.96
N PRO A 558 -12.88 1.46 -4.96
CA PRO A 558 -13.72 2.65 -4.88
C PRO A 558 -13.28 3.57 -3.74
N SER A 559 -13.46 4.88 -3.92
CA SER A 559 -13.04 5.87 -2.92
C SER A 559 -13.68 5.62 -1.56
N ASP A 560 -14.97 5.30 -1.49
CA ASP A 560 -15.67 5.01 -0.23
C ASP A 560 -15.06 3.81 0.52
N VAL A 561 -14.69 2.75 -0.19
CA VAL A 561 -14.05 1.56 0.41
C VAL A 561 -12.62 1.87 0.82
N PHE A 562 -11.88 2.59 -0.02
CA PHE A 562 -10.51 2.99 0.27
C PHE A 562 -10.44 3.93 1.48
N ASP A 563 -11.37 4.88 1.59
CA ASP A 563 -11.49 5.82 2.70
C ASP A 563 -11.93 5.12 3.98
N ALA A 564 -12.80 4.10 3.89
CA ALA A 564 -13.13 3.26 5.03
C ALA A 564 -11.89 2.53 5.60
N LEU A 565 -11.03 1.98 4.74
CA LEU A 565 -9.76 1.39 5.17
C LEU A 565 -8.79 2.43 5.73
N ARG A 566 -8.75 3.63 5.14
CA ARG A 566 -7.89 4.74 5.62
C ARG A 566 -8.27 5.22 7.02
N ALA A 567 -9.54 5.12 7.38
CA ALA A 567 -10.03 5.49 8.71
C ALA A 567 -9.65 4.46 9.80
N GLU A 568 -9.13 3.30 9.42
CA GLU A 568 -8.64 2.29 10.35
C GLU A 568 -7.16 2.53 10.65
N ASP A 569 -6.72 2.21 11.86
CA ASP A 569 -5.32 2.39 12.27
C ASP A 569 -4.44 1.24 11.77
N VAL A 570 -5.04 0.07 11.54
CA VAL A 570 -4.39 -1.08 10.93
C VAL A 570 -5.43 -2.04 10.33
N VAL A 571 -5.08 -2.65 9.21
CA VAL A 571 -5.88 -3.67 8.55
C VAL A 571 -5.16 -5.01 8.54
N VAL A 572 -5.84 -6.05 9.02
CA VAL A 572 -5.42 -7.45 8.82
C VAL A 572 -6.06 -7.96 7.53
N LEU A 573 -5.23 -8.26 6.54
CA LEU A 573 -5.66 -8.79 5.25
C LEU A 573 -5.48 -10.31 5.24
N LYS A 574 -6.59 -11.06 5.26
CA LYS A 574 -6.59 -12.52 5.27
C LYS A 574 -6.65 -13.08 3.85
N GLY A 575 -5.96 -14.19 3.60
CA GLY A 575 -6.31 -15.03 2.46
C GLY A 575 -5.44 -14.87 1.23
N ASP A 576 -5.52 -15.86 0.33
CA ASP A 576 -4.77 -15.84 -0.93
C ASP A 576 -5.40 -14.89 -1.95
N ALA A 577 -6.73 -14.86 -2.08
CA ALA A 577 -7.43 -13.97 -3.01
C ALA A 577 -7.17 -12.50 -2.68
N ASN A 578 -7.25 -12.12 -1.40
CA ASN A 578 -6.94 -10.76 -0.98
C ASN A 578 -5.45 -10.42 -1.17
N TYR A 579 -4.53 -11.35 -0.91
CA TYR A 579 -3.10 -11.14 -1.18
C TYR A 579 -2.81 -10.97 -2.68
N ARG A 580 -3.45 -11.75 -3.54
CA ARG A 580 -3.39 -11.57 -5.00
C ARG A 580 -3.88 -10.18 -5.40
N ARG A 581 -5.00 -9.71 -4.84
CA ARG A 581 -5.51 -8.34 -5.05
C ARG A 581 -4.56 -7.27 -4.53
N LEU A 582 -3.91 -7.50 -3.39
CA LEU A 582 -2.90 -6.60 -2.82
C LEU A 582 -1.71 -6.42 -3.77
N LEU A 583 -1.31 -7.48 -4.48
CA LEU A 583 -0.22 -7.45 -5.45
C LEU A 583 -0.69 -7.26 -6.90
N GLY A 584 -2.00 -7.12 -7.11
CA GLY A 584 -2.67 -7.01 -8.41
C GLY A 584 -2.57 -8.22 -9.34
N ASP A 585 -2.32 -9.41 -8.78
CA ASP A 585 -2.17 -10.69 -9.49
C ASP A 585 -1.11 -10.64 -10.60
N ARG A 586 0.10 -10.16 -10.24
CA ARG A 586 1.22 -9.89 -11.15
C ARG A 586 2.48 -10.67 -10.79
N ARG A 587 3.33 -10.89 -11.79
CA ARG A 587 4.59 -11.67 -11.69
C ARG A 587 5.73 -10.89 -11.03
N TRP A 588 5.57 -10.58 -9.74
CA TRP A 588 6.61 -9.93 -8.94
C TRP A 588 7.85 -10.83 -8.77
N ASP A 589 9.04 -10.23 -8.76
CA ASP A 589 10.22 -10.94 -8.27
C ASP A 589 10.08 -11.18 -6.77
N PHE A 590 10.41 -12.39 -6.28
CA PHE A 590 10.24 -12.74 -4.88
C PHE A 590 11.02 -11.83 -3.93
N SER A 591 12.14 -11.25 -4.37
CA SER A 591 12.97 -10.32 -3.59
C SER A 591 12.46 -8.87 -3.61
N SER A 592 11.45 -8.55 -4.43
CA SER A 592 10.80 -7.24 -4.42
C SER A 592 10.32 -6.92 -3.01
N ARG A 593 10.70 -5.77 -2.44
CA ARG A 593 10.36 -5.46 -1.05
C ARG A 593 8.86 -5.29 -0.88
N PHE A 594 8.28 -5.97 0.10
CA PHE A 594 6.85 -5.87 0.40
C PHE A 594 6.41 -4.42 0.64
N SER A 595 7.25 -3.62 1.30
CA SER A 595 7.02 -2.20 1.56
C SER A 595 6.91 -1.34 0.30
N ASP A 596 7.48 -1.76 -0.84
CA ASP A 596 7.35 -1.06 -2.12
C ASP A 596 6.10 -1.50 -2.87
N VAL A 597 5.85 -2.81 -2.86
CA VAL A 597 4.72 -3.42 -3.57
C VAL A 597 3.39 -3.02 -2.93
N ALA A 598 3.32 -3.00 -1.60
CA ALA A 598 2.14 -2.62 -0.82
C ALA A 598 2.17 -1.15 -0.35
N ALA A 599 3.10 -0.33 -0.87
CA ALA A 599 3.30 1.07 -0.49
C ALA A 599 2.02 1.94 -0.53
N TYR A 600 1.11 1.61 -1.44
CA TYR A 600 -0.13 2.35 -1.69
C TYR A 600 -1.23 2.13 -0.64
N PHE A 601 -1.06 1.12 0.21
CA PHE A 601 -2.13 0.72 1.12
C PHE A 601 -2.48 1.89 2.06
N PRO A 602 -3.76 2.17 2.32
CA PRO A 602 -4.16 3.45 2.94
C PRO A 602 -3.78 3.60 4.41
N THR A 603 -3.41 2.52 5.10
CA THR A 603 -3.10 2.48 6.53
C THR A 603 -2.12 1.35 6.83
N SER A 604 -1.70 1.16 8.08
CA SER A 604 -0.86 0.02 8.47
C SER A 604 -1.49 -1.31 8.05
N LEU A 605 -0.69 -2.26 7.59
CA LEU A 605 -1.18 -3.50 6.99
C LEU A 605 -0.48 -4.71 7.59
N LEU A 606 -1.25 -5.71 8.00
CA LEU A 606 -0.77 -7.07 8.28
C LEU A 606 -1.39 -8.04 7.27
N ALA A 607 -0.60 -8.56 6.34
CA ALA A 607 -1.03 -9.58 5.40
C ALA A 607 -0.74 -10.98 5.97
N LEU A 608 -1.78 -11.80 6.15
CA LEU A 608 -1.69 -13.17 6.64
C LEU A 608 -2.17 -14.14 5.56
N ARG A 609 -1.21 -14.87 4.96
CA ARG A 609 -1.51 -15.65 3.75
C ARG A 609 -0.77 -16.98 3.73
N THR A 610 -1.51 -18.06 3.48
CA THR A 610 -0.95 -19.33 3.01
C THR A 610 -0.81 -19.30 1.49
N LEU A 611 0.30 -19.79 0.94
CA LEU A 611 0.62 -19.70 -0.48
C LEU A 611 -0.23 -20.69 -1.30
N LYS A 612 -1.19 -20.17 -2.09
CA LYS A 612 -2.09 -20.95 -2.97
C LYS A 612 -2.10 -20.45 -4.43
N ALA A 613 -1.13 -19.61 -4.78
CA ALA A 613 -0.99 -19.01 -6.10
C ALA A 613 0.48 -18.67 -6.37
N GLU A 614 0.86 -18.68 -7.66
CA GLU A 614 2.23 -18.47 -8.17
C GLU A 614 2.66 -16.99 -8.13
N ILE A 615 2.48 -16.36 -6.97
CA ILE A 615 2.77 -14.95 -6.71
C ILE A 615 3.26 -14.80 -5.28
N ALA A 616 4.32 -14.03 -5.08
CA ALA A 616 4.78 -13.56 -3.78
C ALA A 616 5.79 -12.42 -3.97
N CYS A 617 6.07 -11.69 -2.90
CA CYS A 617 7.14 -10.69 -2.83
C CYS A 617 7.65 -10.66 -1.38
N GLY A 618 8.77 -9.99 -1.14
CA GLY A 618 9.36 -9.84 0.19
C GLY A 618 9.86 -11.16 0.80
N ILE A 619 10.23 -12.16 0.00
CA ILE A 619 10.75 -13.43 0.50
C ILE A 619 12.26 -13.50 0.22
N ALA A 620 13.05 -13.75 1.27
CA ALA A 620 14.50 -13.89 1.12
C ALA A 620 14.87 -15.07 0.20
N ALA A 621 15.91 -14.90 -0.62
CA ALA A 621 16.31 -15.90 -1.62
C ALA A 621 16.60 -17.28 -1.00
N GLU A 622 17.19 -17.31 0.20
CA GLU A 622 17.44 -18.54 0.97
C GLU A 622 16.14 -19.28 1.35
N GLN A 623 15.07 -18.54 1.65
CA GLN A 623 13.76 -19.10 1.99
C GLN A 623 13.08 -19.67 0.75
N VAL A 624 13.19 -18.98 -0.38
CA VAL A 624 12.71 -19.48 -1.68
C VAL A 624 13.41 -20.78 -2.05
N GLU A 625 14.74 -20.85 -1.96
CA GLU A 625 15.50 -22.05 -2.29
C GLU A 625 15.26 -23.21 -1.31
N ARG A 626 15.03 -22.91 -0.02
CA ARG A 626 14.55 -23.90 0.95
C ARG A 626 13.20 -24.49 0.54
N ALA A 627 12.22 -23.63 0.27
CA ALA A 627 10.87 -24.06 -0.10
C ALA A 627 10.85 -24.92 -1.39
N LYS A 628 11.61 -24.50 -2.42
CA LYS A 628 11.78 -25.26 -3.66
C LYS A 628 12.40 -26.63 -3.44
N ARG A 629 13.39 -26.75 -2.56
CA ARG A 629 14.06 -28.02 -2.27
C ARG A 629 13.14 -28.98 -1.49
N GLU A 630 12.36 -28.47 -0.54
CA GLU A 630 11.45 -29.26 0.28
C GLU A 630 10.16 -29.65 -0.45
N ASN A 631 9.63 -28.78 -1.31
CA ASN A 631 8.40 -29.02 -2.06
C ASN A 631 8.47 -28.45 -3.50
N PRO A 632 9.25 -29.08 -4.40
CA PRO A 632 9.60 -28.53 -5.71
C PRO A 632 8.42 -28.27 -6.65
N HIS A 633 7.31 -29.00 -6.47
CA HIS A 633 6.15 -28.94 -7.37
C HIS A 633 4.93 -28.25 -6.77
N GLY A 634 4.97 -27.85 -5.49
CA GLY A 634 3.78 -27.36 -4.80
C GLY A 634 4.01 -26.24 -3.78
N TRP A 635 5.24 -25.75 -3.58
CA TRP A 635 5.51 -24.80 -2.49
C TRP A 635 4.73 -23.47 -2.59
N LEU A 636 4.37 -23.02 -3.80
CA LEU A 636 3.57 -21.80 -4.02
C LEU A 636 2.05 -22.02 -4.00
N VAL A 637 1.58 -23.26 -4.17
CA VAL A 637 0.18 -23.54 -4.53
C VAL A 637 -0.52 -24.53 -3.60
N SER A 638 0.23 -25.23 -2.75
CA SER A 638 -0.29 -26.27 -1.86
C SER A 638 -0.88 -25.76 -0.54
N GLY A 639 -0.69 -24.48 -0.20
CA GLY A 639 -1.01 -23.94 1.13
C GLY A 639 -0.05 -24.38 2.25
N ALA A 640 0.98 -25.17 1.94
CA ALA A 640 1.92 -25.69 2.93
C ALA A 640 2.85 -24.62 3.53
N TYR A 641 3.05 -23.50 2.85
CA TYR A 641 3.87 -22.38 3.32
C TYR A 641 3.01 -21.15 3.55
N GLY A 642 3.48 -20.26 4.44
CA GLY A 642 2.80 -19.02 4.78
C GLY A 642 3.73 -17.82 4.82
N VAL A 643 3.14 -16.63 4.74
CA VAL A 643 3.79 -15.35 5.02
C VAL A 643 2.92 -14.53 5.97
N ALA A 644 3.55 -13.95 6.97
CA ALA A 644 2.97 -12.90 7.81
C ALA A 644 3.80 -11.63 7.56
N GLN A 645 3.29 -10.71 6.75
CA GLN A 645 4.03 -9.51 6.34
C GLN A 645 3.37 -8.27 6.92
N PHE A 646 4.16 -7.46 7.64
CA PHE A 646 3.69 -6.26 8.29
C PHE A 646 4.28 -5.01 7.62
N LEU A 647 3.42 -4.05 7.36
CA LEU A 647 3.78 -2.73 6.86
C LEU A 647 3.25 -1.71 7.86
N GLU A 648 4.10 -1.28 8.80
CA GLU A 648 3.71 -0.31 9.82
C GLU A 648 3.30 1.02 9.19
N LYS A 649 4.08 1.50 8.21
CA LYS A 649 3.87 2.80 7.57
C LYS A 649 3.98 2.65 6.06
N PRO A 650 2.86 2.52 5.33
CA PRO A 650 2.87 2.56 3.89
C PRO A 650 3.52 3.85 3.38
N ALA A 651 4.14 3.81 2.19
CA ALA A 651 4.76 4.99 1.62
C ALA A 651 3.68 5.97 1.16
N GLY A 652 3.49 7.04 1.93
CA GLY A 652 2.61 8.14 1.54
C GLY A 652 3.11 8.85 0.28
N HIS A 653 2.24 9.65 -0.33
CA HIS A 653 2.57 10.59 -1.42
C HIS A 653 3.08 9.95 -2.72
N LEU A 654 2.43 8.88 -3.16
CA LEU A 654 2.78 8.18 -4.39
C LEU A 654 2.76 9.06 -5.65
N GLU A 655 1.87 10.05 -5.73
CA GLU A 655 1.87 11.03 -6.83
C GLU A 655 3.15 11.89 -6.85
N VAL A 656 3.72 12.20 -5.68
CA VAL A 656 5.00 12.92 -5.58
C VAL A 656 6.16 11.98 -5.91
N ALA A 657 6.11 10.75 -5.38
CA ALA A 657 7.07 9.71 -5.71
C ALA A 657 7.14 9.49 -7.23
N SER A 658 6.00 9.57 -7.94
CA SER A 658 5.87 9.34 -9.39
C SER A 658 6.78 10.22 -10.25
N VAL A 659 7.19 11.37 -9.73
CA VAL A 659 8.12 12.29 -10.40
C VAL A 659 9.50 11.66 -10.62
N ALA A 660 9.94 10.76 -9.73
CA ALA A 660 11.26 10.12 -9.82
C ALA A 660 11.46 9.33 -11.14
N TRP A 661 10.39 8.82 -11.74
CA TRP A 661 10.47 8.04 -12.98
C TRP A 661 10.73 8.89 -14.23
N HIS A 662 10.60 10.22 -14.13
CA HIS A 662 11.03 11.14 -15.18
C HIS A 662 12.53 11.44 -15.11
N TRP A 663 13.25 10.95 -14.09
CA TRP A 663 14.70 11.14 -13.99
C TRP A 663 15.43 10.45 -15.15
N GLY A 664 16.18 11.24 -15.93
CA GLY A 664 16.93 10.76 -17.10
C GLY A 664 16.03 10.41 -18.29
N ALA A 665 14.84 11.01 -18.40
CA ALA A 665 13.95 10.84 -19.55
C ALA A 665 14.45 11.60 -20.79
N GLU A 666 14.97 12.81 -20.61
CA GLU A 666 15.58 13.62 -21.66
C GLU A 666 17.03 13.18 -21.92
N MET A 667 17.44 13.24 -23.19
CA MET A 667 18.84 13.05 -23.58
C MET A 667 19.61 14.34 -23.34
N ASP A 668 20.88 14.24 -22.95
CA ASP A 668 21.74 15.43 -22.88
C ASP A 668 21.98 16.03 -24.29
N ALA A 669 22.65 17.19 -24.34
CA ALA A 669 22.97 17.85 -25.60
C ALA A 669 23.85 17.00 -26.56
N ALA A 670 24.45 15.91 -26.07
CA ALA A 670 25.24 14.96 -26.84
C ALA A 670 24.45 13.69 -27.23
N GLY A 671 23.16 13.61 -26.89
CA GLY A 671 22.31 12.44 -27.17
C GLY A 671 22.56 11.25 -26.24
N VAL A 672 23.24 11.47 -25.11
CA VAL A 672 23.51 10.45 -24.10
C VAL A 672 22.43 10.51 -23.02
N ARG A 673 21.88 9.35 -22.65
CA ARG A 673 20.94 9.25 -21.54
C ARG A 673 21.75 9.42 -20.25
N LEU A 674 21.30 10.27 -19.33
CA LEU A 674 21.90 10.33 -17.99
C LEU A 674 21.93 8.91 -17.40
N ASP A 675 23.12 8.44 -16.99
CA ASP A 675 23.31 7.11 -16.40
C ASP A 675 22.51 7.03 -15.09
N CYS A 676 21.30 6.49 -15.12
CA CYS A 676 20.50 6.13 -13.95
C CYS A 676 20.09 4.67 -14.01
N VAL A 677 20.31 3.95 -12.90
CA VAL A 677 19.88 2.56 -12.75
C VAL A 677 18.47 2.56 -12.15
N ASP A 678 17.62 1.63 -12.56
CA ASP A 678 16.21 1.57 -12.10
C ASP A 678 16.09 1.48 -10.56
N THR A 679 17.05 0.85 -9.89
CA THR A 679 17.12 0.84 -8.42
C THR A 679 17.23 2.24 -7.81
N GLU A 680 18.04 3.12 -8.40
CA GLU A 680 18.21 4.49 -7.89
C GLU A 680 16.94 5.34 -8.11
N ARG A 681 16.15 5.06 -9.16
CA ARG A 681 14.84 5.73 -9.36
C ARG A 681 13.86 5.36 -8.26
N LEU A 682 13.79 4.08 -7.89
CA LEU A 682 12.96 3.62 -6.78
C LEU A 682 13.38 4.24 -5.44
N GLU A 683 14.68 4.27 -5.17
CA GLU A 683 15.22 4.92 -3.98
C GLU A 683 14.89 6.42 -3.96
N LEU A 684 15.02 7.12 -5.10
CA LEU A 684 14.63 8.52 -5.21
C LEU A 684 13.13 8.71 -4.98
N ALA A 685 12.27 7.83 -5.52
CA ALA A 685 10.83 7.86 -5.32
C ALA A 685 10.47 7.82 -3.82
N ARG A 686 11.15 6.97 -3.05
CA ARG A 686 10.99 6.89 -1.59
C ARG A 686 11.47 8.16 -0.87
N VAL A 687 12.59 8.73 -1.30
CA VAL A 687 13.11 10.01 -0.74
C VAL A 687 12.09 11.14 -0.97
N LEU A 688 11.54 11.25 -2.18
CA LEU A 688 10.54 12.27 -2.50
C LEU A 688 9.24 12.07 -1.71
N ALA A 689 8.77 10.83 -1.56
CA ALA A 689 7.63 10.48 -0.71
C ALA A 689 7.86 10.88 0.76
N ALA A 690 9.04 10.58 1.31
CA ALA A 690 9.40 10.91 2.69
C ALA A 690 9.47 12.43 2.92
N LEU A 691 10.06 13.18 1.99
CA LEU A 691 10.11 14.64 2.03
C LEU A 691 8.70 15.26 1.98
N ALA A 692 7.82 14.74 1.12
CA ALA A 692 6.43 15.16 1.07
C ALA A 692 5.72 14.90 2.41
N GLY A 693 5.95 13.72 3.02
CA GLY A 693 5.39 13.37 4.33
C GLY A 693 5.84 14.33 5.43
N ALA A 694 7.14 14.65 5.46
CA ALA A 694 7.67 15.65 6.39
C ALA A 694 7.03 17.03 6.18
N CYS A 695 6.82 17.46 4.93
CA CYS A 695 6.15 18.73 4.62
C CYS A 695 4.69 18.76 5.09
N VAL A 696 3.97 17.62 5.03
CA VAL A 696 2.61 17.52 5.59
C VAL A 696 2.62 17.72 7.10
N GLU A 697 3.54 17.07 7.82
CA GLU A 697 3.64 17.20 9.28
C GLU A 697 4.08 18.61 9.71
N ILE A 698 5.00 19.23 8.98
CA ILE A 698 5.40 20.64 9.19
C ILE A 698 4.18 21.56 8.98
N SER A 699 3.44 21.38 7.89
CA SER A 699 2.25 22.16 7.56
C SER A 699 1.15 22.03 8.64
N LYS A 700 0.88 20.81 9.12
CA LYS A 700 -0.04 20.56 10.23
C LYS A 700 0.41 21.28 11.50
N THR A 701 1.70 21.25 11.80
CA THR A 701 2.28 21.89 12.98
C THR A 701 2.16 23.41 12.89
N LEU A 702 2.49 24.01 11.75
CA LEU A 702 2.36 25.46 11.50
C LEU A 702 0.92 25.96 11.73
N ARG A 703 -0.08 25.22 11.21
CA ARG A 703 -1.50 25.59 11.40
C ARG A 703 -2.01 25.49 12.83
N ARG A 704 -1.34 24.69 13.66
CA ARG A 704 -1.70 24.46 15.07
C ARG A 704 -0.81 25.24 16.04
N ALA A 705 0.14 26.04 15.54
CA ALA A 705 1.03 26.81 16.38
C ALA A 705 0.22 27.75 17.29
N PRO A 706 0.52 27.81 18.60
CA PRO A 706 -0.20 28.68 19.52
C PRO A 706 -0.04 30.15 19.10
N PRO A 707 -1.02 31.02 19.42
CA PRO A 707 -0.86 32.45 19.19
C PRO A 707 0.41 32.95 19.88
N PRO A 708 1.15 33.89 19.26
CA PRO A 708 2.36 34.43 19.86
C PRO A 708 2.06 35.02 21.24
N ASP A 709 2.89 34.66 22.23
CA ASP A 709 2.78 35.18 23.59
C ASP A 709 3.12 36.68 23.58
N PRO A 710 2.19 37.57 23.97
CA PRO A 710 2.43 39.02 23.98
C PRO A 710 3.54 39.44 24.96
N ASP A 711 3.88 38.61 25.95
CA ASP A 711 4.91 38.88 26.95
C ASP A 711 6.28 38.26 26.58
N ALA A 712 6.34 37.42 25.53
CA ALA A 712 7.60 36.91 24.99
C ALA A 712 8.24 37.98 24.11
N SER A 713 8.98 38.90 24.74
CA SER A 713 9.80 39.87 24.02
C SER A 713 10.66 39.14 22.97
N SER A 714 10.54 39.55 21.72
CA SER A 714 11.32 39.13 20.57
C SER A 714 12.83 39.23 20.86
N SER A 715 13.42 38.16 21.39
CA SER A 715 14.87 38.03 21.49
C SER A 715 15.39 37.51 20.15
N GLU A 716 15.56 38.42 19.19
CA GLU A 716 16.45 38.18 18.07
C GLU A 716 17.88 38.01 18.62
N GLY A 717 18.54 36.94 18.19
CA GLY A 717 20.01 36.81 18.20
C GLY A 717 20.69 36.81 19.56
N GLN A 718 20.74 35.65 20.22
CA GLN A 718 21.94 35.23 20.97
C GLN A 718 21.91 33.72 21.21
N GLY A 719 23.10 33.12 21.17
CA GLY A 719 23.33 31.69 21.07
C GLY A 719 22.71 30.84 22.19
N ALA A 720 22.73 29.53 21.94
CA ALA A 720 22.36 28.49 22.88
C ALA A 720 22.95 28.75 24.28
N ASP A 721 22.09 29.11 25.23
CA ASP A 721 22.14 28.65 26.62
C ASP A 721 20.88 29.08 27.40
N GLY A 722 20.17 28.08 27.97
CA GLY A 722 19.63 28.21 29.33
C GLY A 722 18.17 28.61 29.60
N ALA A 723 17.34 29.02 28.64
CA ALA A 723 15.92 29.32 28.95
C ALA A 723 15.05 28.05 28.93
N ALA A 724 14.30 27.81 30.01
CA ALA A 724 13.36 26.68 30.10
C ALA A 724 12.23 26.84 29.08
N ALA A 725 12.11 25.88 28.16
CA ALA A 725 11.06 25.87 27.14
C ALA A 725 9.66 25.84 27.79
N PRO A 726 8.68 26.65 27.32
CA PRO A 726 7.31 26.56 27.79
C PRO A 726 6.74 25.17 27.49
N THR A 727 5.84 24.67 28.34
CA THR A 727 5.14 23.40 28.14
C THR A 727 3.77 23.65 27.51
N ASN A 728 3.40 22.88 26.49
CA ASN A 728 2.07 22.97 25.90
C ASN A 728 1.00 22.33 26.82
N ALA A 729 -0.28 22.44 26.44
CA ALA A 729 -1.41 21.91 27.21
C ALA A 729 -1.37 20.37 27.42
N THR A 730 -0.54 19.64 26.67
CA THR A 730 -0.32 18.19 26.83
C THR A 730 0.87 17.84 27.72
N GLY A 731 1.58 18.84 28.26
CA GLY A 731 2.72 18.65 29.15
C GLY A 731 4.09 18.50 28.45
N ASP A 732 4.13 18.63 27.12
CA ASP A 732 5.36 18.53 26.34
C ASP A 732 6.12 19.85 26.29
N LYS A 733 7.46 19.79 26.40
CA LYS A 733 8.32 20.96 26.18
C LYS A 733 8.20 21.44 24.74
N VAL A 734 7.77 22.68 24.52
CA VAL A 734 7.67 23.31 23.20
C VAL A 734 9.07 23.49 22.63
N LYS A 735 9.42 22.67 21.63
CA LYS A 735 10.62 22.88 20.81
C LYS A 735 10.38 24.09 19.90
N LYS A 736 11.43 24.87 19.62
CA LYS A 736 11.40 25.87 18.53
C LYS A 736 11.01 25.17 17.23
N LEU A 737 10.18 25.84 16.42
CA LEU A 737 9.57 25.22 15.24
C LEU A 737 10.61 24.77 14.21
N ASP A 738 11.73 25.49 14.09
CA ASP A 738 12.85 25.13 13.22
C ASP A 738 13.49 23.78 13.62
N VAL A 739 13.71 23.57 14.92
CA VAL A 739 14.26 22.32 15.48
C VAL A 739 13.30 21.16 15.23
N LEU A 740 11.99 21.41 15.33
CA LEU A 740 10.97 20.41 15.06
C LEU A 740 10.91 20.06 13.56
N ALA A 741 10.93 21.05 12.68
CA ALA A 741 10.95 20.85 11.23
C ALA A 741 12.18 20.07 10.78
N ASN A 742 13.37 20.41 11.30
CA ASN A 742 14.61 19.66 11.04
C ASN A 742 14.51 18.20 11.48
N ALA A 743 13.97 17.94 12.68
CA ALA A 743 13.78 16.58 13.17
C ALA A 743 12.80 15.78 12.30
N LEU A 744 11.67 16.38 11.90
CA LEU A 744 10.69 15.73 11.03
C LEU A 744 11.29 15.32 9.68
N VAL A 745 12.07 16.22 9.04
CA VAL A 745 12.75 15.90 7.78
C VAL A 745 13.79 14.81 7.98
N ARG A 746 14.70 14.98 8.95
CA ARG A 746 15.78 14.01 9.20
C ARG A 746 15.25 12.61 9.51
N ASP A 747 14.27 12.51 10.40
CA ASP A 747 13.73 11.23 10.84
C ASP A 747 12.95 10.54 9.70
N ALA A 748 12.24 11.32 8.85
CA ALA A 748 11.61 10.79 7.65
C ALA A 748 12.62 10.26 6.64
N LEU A 749 13.74 10.98 6.41
CA LEU A 749 14.80 10.55 5.50
C LEU A 749 15.53 9.30 6.02
N LEU A 750 15.83 9.23 7.32
CA LEU A 750 16.46 8.07 7.95
C LEU A 750 15.61 6.80 7.75
N ALA A 751 14.29 6.90 7.94
CA ALA A 751 13.37 5.79 7.79
C ALA A 751 13.33 5.20 6.36
N THR A 752 13.76 5.95 5.34
CA THR A 752 13.79 5.44 3.96
C THR A 752 14.86 4.38 3.73
N GLY A 753 15.97 4.43 4.49
CA GLY A 753 17.18 3.68 4.18
C GLY A 753 17.90 4.13 2.89
N CYS A 754 17.44 5.19 2.22
CA CYS A 754 17.92 5.62 0.89
C CYS A 754 18.86 6.83 0.95
N VAL A 755 18.90 7.56 2.07
CA VAL A 755 19.74 8.76 2.27
C VAL A 755 20.85 8.47 3.24
N ARG A 756 22.10 8.60 2.80
CA ARG A 756 23.29 8.40 3.64
C ARG A 756 23.75 9.67 4.35
N TYR A 757 23.67 10.83 3.69
CA TYR A 757 24.13 12.09 4.28
C TYR A 757 23.03 13.15 4.23
N TYR A 758 22.88 13.88 5.34
CA TYR A 758 21.92 14.96 5.50
C TYR A 758 22.63 16.26 5.85
N ALA A 759 22.49 17.26 5.00
CA ALA A 759 22.98 18.61 5.24
C ALA A 759 21.78 19.52 5.50
N SER A 760 21.79 20.23 6.63
CA SER A 760 20.67 21.09 7.04
C SER A 760 21.14 22.49 7.38
N GLU A 761 20.27 23.48 7.22
CA GLU A 761 20.49 24.83 7.77
C GLU A 761 20.70 24.77 9.29
N GLU A 762 19.97 23.86 9.96
CA GLU A 762 19.89 23.72 11.42
C GLU A 762 21.00 22.84 12.03
N GLU A 763 21.77 22.14 11.19
CA GLU A 763 22.87 21.27 11.63
C GLU A 763 24.21 21.93 11.32
N LYS A 764 25.14 21.96 12.29
CA LYS A 764 26.46 22.62 12.11
C LYS A 764 27.38 21.91 11.12
N VAL A 765 27.12 20.63 10.89
CA VAL A 765 27.94 19.73 10.07
C VAL A 765 27.01 18.79 9.31
N VAL A 766 27.52 18.19 8.24
CA VAL A 766 26.80 17.13 7.53
C VAL A 766 26.62 15.91 8.46
N VAL A 767 25.38 15.42 8.57
CA VAL A 767 25.01 14.29 9.41
C VAL A 767 25.01 13.01 8.58
N GLU A 768 25.75 11.99 9.00
CA GLU A 768 25.62 10.64 8.44
C GLU A 768 24.40 9.94 9.06
N LEU A 769 23.47 9.53 8.20
CA LEU A 769 22.34 8.68 8.53
C LEU A 769 22.80 7.24 8.26
N ASP A 770 22.82 6.39 9.28
CA ASP A 770 23.36 5.00 9.27
C ASP A 770 22.54 4.04 8.38
N SER A 771 22.42 4.36 7.09
CA SER A 771 21.47 3.76 6.15
C SER A 771 22.14 3.10 4.94
N GLY A 772 23.42 3.38 4.68
CA GLY A 772 24.11 2.93 3.47
C GLY A 772 23.50 3.44 2.15
N GLY A 773 22.59 4.43 2.21
CA GLY A 773 21.81 4.90 1.07
C GLY A 773 22.61 5.56 -0.06
N ALA A 774 22.02 5.63 -1.25
CA ALA A 774 22.68 6.19 -2.44
C ALA A 774 22.64 7.72 -2.53
N PHE A 775 21.89 8.40 -1.66
CA PHE A 775 21.63 9.84 -1.77
C PHE A 775 22.17 10.69 -0.62
N VAL A 776 22.41 11.95 -0.96
CA VAL A 776 22.65 13.08 -0.05
C VAL A 776 21.46 14.01 -0.17
N VAL A 777 20.90 14.45 0.94
CA VAL A 777 19.83 15.45 0.95
C VAL A 777 20.31 16.71 1.66
N ALA A 778 20.27 17.83 0.94
CA ALA A 778 20.49 19.16 1.47
C ALA A 778 19.13 19.84 1.68
N CYS A 779 18.84 20.37 2.87
CA CYS A 779 17.53 20.92 3.20
C CYS A 779 17.60 22.19 4.05
N ASP A 780 16.78 23.18 3.68
CA ASP A 780 16.32 24.21 4.60
C ASP A 780 14.94 23.77 5.11
N PRO A 781 14.85 23.25 6.35
CA PRO A 781 13.61 22.67 6.85
C PRO A 781 12.52 23.73 7.05
N LEU A 782 12.87 25.00 7.29
CA LEU A 782 11.90 26.07 7.53
C LEU A 782 12.42 27.46 7.06
N ASP A 783 12.35 27.73 5.76
CA ASP A 783 12.63 29.05 5.18
C ASP A 783 11.62 30.09 5.65
N GLY A 784 12.13 31.26 6.01
CA GLY A 784 11.31 32.40 6.42
C GLY A 784 10.81 32.33 7.86
N SER A 785 11.39 31.47 8.71
CA SER A 785 11.00 31.27 10.11
C SER A 785 10.93 32.55 10.96
N ARG A 786 11.77 33.55 10.65
CA ARG A 786 11.71 34.89 11.26
C ARG A 786 10.37 35.62 11.09
N ASN A 787 9.51 35.19 10.17
CA ASN A 787 8.21 35.81 9.90
C ASN A 787 7.02 35.02 10.49
N LEU A 788 7.29 33.98 11.29
CA LEU A 788 6.24 33.11 11.86
C LEU A 788 5.31 33.87 12.82
N ASP A 789 5.86 34.78 13.62
CA ASP A 789 5.12 35.64 14.55
C ASP A 789 4.14 36.58 13.82
N ALA A 790 4.55 37.07 12.65
CA ALA A 790 3.73 37.86 11.75
C ALA A 790 2.75 37.02 10.91
N SER A 791 2.73 35.69 11.09
CA SER A 791 1.90 34.76 10.32
C SER A 791 2.08 34.89 8.81
N LEU A 792 3.28 35.26 8.36
CA LEU A 792 3.59 35.31 6.93
C LEU A 792 3.91 33.90 6.40
N PRO A 793 3.71 33.66 5.10
CA PRO A 793 4.03 32.37 4.50
C PRO A 793 5.51 32.01 4.64
N THR A 794 5.75 30.73 4.92
CA THR A 794 7.07 30.10 5.07
C THR A 794 7.18 28.90 4.13
N GLY A 795 8.27 28.13 4.21
CA GLY A 795 8.38 26.92 3.40
C GLY A 795 9.53 26.01 3.79
N THR A 796 9.70 24.95 3.02
CA THR A 796 10.83 24.01 3.12
C THR A 796 11.51 23.96 1.76
N ILE A 797 12.83 23.93 1.70
CA ILE A 797 13.60 23.84 0.45
C ILE A 797 14.49 22.60 0.54
N PHE A 798 14.60 21.81 -0.54
CA PHE A 798 15.45 20.63 -0.54
C PHE A 798 16.10 20.36 -1.91
N GLY A 799 17.32 19.83 -1.88
CA GLY A 799 18.05 19.30 -3.02
C GLY A 799 18.55 17.88 -2.73
N VAL A 800 18.57 17.04 -3.76
CA VAL A 800 19.02 15.65 -3.68
C VAL A 800 20.20 15.46 -4.64
N HIS A 801 21.32 14.97 -4.12
CA HIS A 801 22.50 14.55 -4.88
C HIS A 801 22.74 13.06 -4.70
N ARG A 802 23.49 12.45 -5.62
CA ARG A 802 24.07 11.12 -5.38
C ARG A 802 25.22 11.22 -4.38
N VAL A 803 25.42 10.17 -3.60
CA VAL A 803 26.69 9.97 -2.89
C VAL A 803 27.80 9.84 -3.95
N LEU A 804 28.87 10.62 -3.78
CA LEU A 804 30.07 10.53 -4.61
C LEU A 804 30.64 9.10 -4.55
N LYS A 805 30.87 8.48 -5.71
CA LYS A 805 31.53 7.18 -5.83
C LYS A 805 33.04 7.42 -5.98
N ASP A 806 33.85 6.50 -5.45
CA ASP A 806 35.31 6.56 -5.59
C ASP A 806 35.70 6.72 -7.07
N ALA A 807 36.47 7.76 -7.38
CA ALA A 807 37.06 7.90 -8.69
C ALA A 807 38.00 6.69 -8.92
N ALA A 808 37.74 5.93 -9.99
CA ALA A 808 38.46 4.71 -10.31
C ALA A 808 40.00 4.87 -10.24
N GLU A 809 40.62 4.12 -9.32
CA GLU A 809 41.97 3.51 -9.36
C GLU A 809 43.19 4.34 -9.84
N ASN A 810 43.14 5.65 -10.05
CA ASN A 810 44.31 6.41 -10.55
C ASN A 810 44.57 7.79 -9.93
N GLU A 811 43.99 8.10 -8.77
CA GLU A 811 44.48 9.23 -7.96
C GLU A 811 44.73 8.72 -6.53
N GLU A 812 46.00 8.42 -6.23
CA GLU A 812 46.46 8.24 -4.86
C GLU A 812 46.16 9.53 -4.08
N HIS A 813 45.31 9.38 -3.07
CA HIS A 813 44.81 10.42 -2.15
C HIS A 813 43.59 11.19 -2.69
N LEU A 814 42.38 10.75 -2.30
CA LEU A 814 41.30 11.57 -1.73
C LEU A 814 40.04 10.69 -1.52
N ILE A 815 39.17 11.10 -0.59
CA ILE A 815 37.72 10.76 -0.47
C ILE A 815 37.26 9.44 0.21
N HIS A 816 37.94 8.91 1.25
CA HIS A 816 37.26 7.94 2.15
C HIS A 816 36.75 8.53 3.48
N ASP A 817 37.26 9.69 3.93
CA ASP A 817 36.96 10.24 5.27
C ASP A 817 36.31 11.63 5.29
N ASP A 818 36.08 12.29 4.15
CA ASP A 818 35.49 13.63 4.11
C ASP A 818 33.97 13.59 3.85
N VAL A 819 33.22 13.48 4.95
CA VAL A 819 31.75 13.48 4.96
C VAL A 819 31.17 14.75 4.32
N GLU A 820 31.82 15.91 4.49
CA GLU A 820 31.31 17.17 3.95
C GLU A 820 31.39 17.22 2.43
N ALA A 821 32.44 16.65 1.82
CA ALA A 821 32.63 16.64 0.37
C ALA A 821 31.41 16.08 -0.40
N HIS A 822 30.67 15.15 0.20
CA HIS A 822 29.44 14.61 -0.37
C HIS A 822 28.32 15.65 -0.51
N ALA A 823 28.24 16.65 0.38
CA ALA A 823 27.25 17.73 0.32
C ALA A 823 27.73 18.98 -0.45
N LEU A 824 29.04 19.13 -0.67
CA LEU A 824 29.64 20.28 -1.37
C LEU A 824 29.60 20.19 -2.90
N GLN A 825 28.74 19.34 -3.44
CA GLN A 825 28.56 19.17 -4.88
C GLN A 825 27.93 20.42 -5.51
N ARG A 826 28.29 20.70 -6.77
CA ARG A 826 27.69 21.79 -7.55
C ARG A 826 26.18 21.57 -7.70
N GLY A 827 25.41 22.65 -7.77
CA GLY A 827 23.96 22.57 -8.01
C GLY A 827 23.62 21.88 -9.34
N SER A 828 24.51 21.96 -10.34
CA SER A 828 24.34 21.24 -11.62
C SER A 828 24.31 19.71 -11.49
N ALA A 829 24.82 19.15 -10.38
CA ALA A 829 24.86 17.72 -10.10
C ALA A 829 23.63 17.21 -9.31
N LEU A 830 22.69 18.09 -8.96
CA LEU A 830 21.41 17.68 -8.34
C LEU A 830 20.68 16.70 -9.26
N VAL A 831 20.16 15.62 -8.67
CA VAL A 831 19.29 14.65 -9.35
C VAL A 831 17.81 15.00 -9.17
N ALA A 832 17.48 15.67 -8.07
CA ALA A 832 16.17 16.23 -7.81
C ALA A 832 16.28 17.47 -6.93
N ALA A 833 15.29 18.34 -7.01
CA ALA A 833 15.12 19.45 -6.06
C ALA A 833 13.63 19.76 -5.91
N GLY A 834 13.30 20.44 -4.82
CA GLY A 834 11.95 20.91 -4.60
C GLY A 834 11.83 21.91 -3.48
N TYR A 835 10.61 22.42 -3.32
CA TYR A 835 10.25 23.26 -2.20
C TYR A 835 8.76 23.09 -1.86
N ALA A 836 8.44 23.20 -0.58
CA ALA A 836 7.07 23.36 -0.09
C ALA A 836 6.83 24.83 0.30
N SER A 837 5.66 25.37 -0.04
CA SER A 837 5.21 26.70 0.40
C SER A 837 4.00 26.54 1.30
N TYR A 838 4.12 26.98 2.55
CA TYR A 838 3.09 26.93 3.58
C TYR A 838 2.36 28.29 3.63
N SER A 839 1.23 28.37 2.93
CA SER A 839 0.42 29.59 2.84
C SER A 839 -1.06 29.24 3.04
N SER A 840 -1.97 30.04 2.47
CA SER A 840 -3.41 29.75 2.42
C SER A 840 -3.73 28.36 1.85
N ALA A 841 -2.84 27.84 1.01
CA ALA A 841 -2.73 26.42 0.66
C ALA A 841 -1.29 25.97 0.86
N THR A 842 -1.08 24.67 1.11
CA THR A 842 0.26 24.07 1.09
C THR A 842 0.53 23.49 -0.29
N ASN A 843 1.50 24.08 -0.99
CA ASN A 843 1.96 23.61 -2.30
C ASN A 843 3.32 22.96 -2.18
N LEU A 844 3.58 21.92 -2.98
CA LEU A 844 4.87 21.27 -3.12
C LEU A 844 5.26 21.29 -4.60
N VAL A 845 6.47 21.72 -4.89
CA VAL A 845 7.02 21.75 -6.27
C VAL A 845 8.26 20.88 -6.32
N VAL A 846 8.32 19.97 -7.28
CA VAL A 846 9.42 19.00 -7.43
C VAL A 846 9.87 18.93 -8.88
N ALA A 847 11.19 18.91 -9.11
CA ALA A 847 11.79 18.61 -10.40
C ALA A 847 12.89 17.56 -10.27
N VAL A 848 13.12 16.80 -11.35
CA VAL A 848 14.19 15.79 -11.45
C VAL A 848 15.05 16.05 -12.68
N ALA A 849 16.31 15.61 -12.64
CA ALA A 849 17.26 15.87 -13.71
C ALA A 849 16.81 15.20 -15.03
N GLY A 850 16.77 15.96 -16.12
CA GLY A 850 16.30 15.46 -17.42
C GLY A 850 14.83 15.01 -17.41
N GLY A 851 14.01 15.46 -16.45
CA GLY A 851 12.58 15.16 -16.40
C GLY A 851 11.67 16.23 -17.01
N GLY A 852 12.25 17.28 -17.62
CA GLY A 852 11.51 18.43 -18.12
C GLY A 852 11.04 19.38 -17.00
N PRO A 853 9.88 20.06 -17.17
CA PRO A 853 9.36 21.04 -16.22
C PRO A 853 9.05 20.47 -14.83
N ALA A 854 9.16 21.32 -13.79
CA ALA A 854 8.78 20.96 -12.44
C ALA A 854 7.28 20.64 -12.33
N THR A 855 6.93 19.68 -11.48
CA THR A 855 5.54 19.32 -11.18
C THR A 855 5.09 20.01 -9.89
N GLU A 856 3.89 20.57 -9.90
CA GLU A 856 3.24 21.19 -8.74
C GLU A 856 2.17 20.26 -8.17
N PHE A 857 2.13 20.20 -6.84
CA PHE A 857 1.16 19.50 -6.04
C PHE A 857 0.55 20.43 -4.99
N THR A 858 -0.69 20.17 -4.60
CA THR A 858 -1.35 20.83 -3.48
C THR A 858 -1.79 19.78 -2.46
N LEU A 859 -1.60 20.07 -1.16
CA LEU A 859 -2.03 19.20 -0.08
C LEU A 859 -3.57 19.14 0.00
N SER A 860 -4.14 17.94 -0.16
CA SER A 860 -5.51 17.64 0.22
C SER A 860 -5.56 17.42 1.74
N GLU A 861 -6.23 18.32 2.47
CA GLU A 861 -6.38 18.21 3.92
C GLU A 861 -7.22 16.99 4.32
N THR A 862 -8.20 16.60 3.49
CA THR A 862 -9.05 15.42 3.73
C THR A 862 -8.26 14.13 3.63
N ASP A 863 -7.39 14.02 2.61
CA ASP A 863 -6.61 12.81 2.37
C ASP A 863 -5.29 12.79 3.14
N ALA A 864 -4.83 13.94 3.65
CA ALA A 864 -3.45 14.19 4.04
C ALA A 864 -2.44 13.77 2.96
N GLN A 865 -2.76 14.02 1.68
CA GLN A 865 -1.95 13.64 0.52
C GLN A 865 -1.75 14.82 -0.43
N PHE A 866 -0.53 14.99 -0.94
CA PHE A 866 -0.27 15.88 -2.06
C PHE A 866 -0.90 15.35 -3.36
N LYS A 867 -1.72 16.18 -4.00
CA LYS A 867 -2.42 15.91 -5.25
C LYS A 867 -1.83 16.74 -6.37
N ARG A 868 -1.54 16.10 -7.50
CA ARG A 868 -0.93 16.77 -8.66
C ARG A 868 -1.87 17.84 -9.20
N VAL A 869 -1.34 19.05 -9.34
CA VAL A 869 -2.02 20.20 -9.97
C VAL A 869 -1.65 20.31 -11.44
N GLY A 870 -0.36 20.14 -11.76
CA GLY A 870 0.13 20.28 -13.13
C GLY A 870 1.64 20.47 -13.21
N ILE A 871 2.11 20.93 -14.37
CA ILE A 871 3.51 21.33 -14.60
C ILE A 871 3.64 22.85 -14.48
N LEU A 872 4.73 23.31 -13.87
CA LEU A 872 5.05 24.73 -13.72
C LEU A 872 5.98 25.20 -14.85
N SER A 873 5.65 26.34 -15.43
CA SER A 873 6.50 27.05 -16.39
C SER A 873 6.65 28.50 -15.96
N CYS A 874 7.89 28.94 -15.84
CA CYS A 874 8.24 30.31 -15.50
C CYS A 874 8.05 31.20 -16.73
N PRO A 875 7.27 32.29 -16.67
CA PRO A 875 7.18 33.24 -17.77
C PRO A 875 8.59 33.74 -18.15
N PRO A 876 8.88 33.95 -19.45
CA PRO A 876 10.20 34.42 -19.88
C PRO A 876 10.52 35.81 -19.30
N ARG A 877 9.49 36.60 -18.98
CA ARG A 877 9.55 37.94 -18.42
C ARG A 877 8.31 38.25 -17.58
N GLY A 878 8.43 39.06 -16.54
CA GLY A 878 7.31 39.55 -15.73
C GLY A 878 7.34 41.06 -15.51
N GLN A 879 6.67 41.53 -14.45
CA GLN A 879 6.53 42.96 -14.12
C GLN A 879 6.75 43.24 -12.63
N THR A 880 7.53 42.38 -11.97
CA THR A 880 7.81 42.47 -10.54
C THR A 880 9.28 42.21 -10.27
N TYR A 881 9.84 42.96 -9.32
CA TYR A 881 11.10 42.61 -8.68
C TYR A 881 10.87 42.40 -7.18
N SER A 882 11.64 41.50 -6.57
CA SER A 882 11.44 41.10 -5.18
C SER A 882 12.75 41.03 -4.41
N LEU A 883 13.04 42.09 -3.67
CA LEU A 883 14.16 42.24 -2.75
C LEU A 883 13.81 43.30 -1.71
N ASN A 884 14.59 43.38 -0.62
CA ASN A 884 14.37 44.38 0.43
C ASN A 884 14.67 45.81 -0.06
N ASP A 885 13.65 46.44 -0.62
CA ASP A 885 13.74 47.72 -1.34
C ASP A 885 14.11 48.91 -0.45
N ALA A 886 13.96 48.78 0.88
CA ALA A 886 14.42 49.79 1.83
C ALA A 886 15.94 50.00 1.79
N ARG A 887 16.70 49.04 1.24
CA ARG A 887 18.15 49.09 1.11
C ARG A 887 18.64 49.74 -0.19
N PHE A 888 17.76 50.38 -0.97
CA PHE A 888 18.11 50.97 -2.27
C PHE A 888 19.38 51.84 -2.25
N ALA A 889 19.54 52.68 -1.23
CA ALA A 889 20.70 53.56 -1.10
C ALA A 889 22.02 52.82 -0.84
N ASP A 890 21.95 51.63 -0.23
CA ASP A 890 23.11 50.79 0.13
C ASP A 890 23.59 49.92 -1.05
N TRP A 891 22.79 49.83 -2.12
CA TRP A 891 23.07 48.92 -3.22
C TRP A 891 24.18 49.40 -4.15
N PRO A 892 24.87 48.47 -4.83
CA PRO A 892 25.79 48.79 -5.91
C PRO A 892 25.14 49.62 -7.03
N GLN A 893 25.95 50.43 -7.71
CA GLN A 893 25.47 51.39 -8.71
C GLN A 893 24.71 50.71 -9.87
N GLY A 894 25.15 49.54 -10.33
CA GLY A 894 24.47 48.78 -11.38
C GLY A 894 23.07 48.34 -10.97
N LEU A 895 22.90 47.84 -9.75
CA LEU A 895 21.58 47.44 -9.23
C LEU A 895 20.66 48.66 -9.06
N GLN A 896 21.16 49.76 -8.51
CA GLN A 896 20.40 51.02 -8.41
C GLN A 896 19.92 51.51 -9.77
N LYS A 897 20.81 51.52 -10.77
CA LYS A 897 20.49 51.91 -12.15
C LYS A 897 19.41 51.03 -12.76
N TYR A 898 19.53 49.71 -12.61
CA TYR A 898 18.52 48.76 -13.09
C TYR A 898 17.16 49.01 -12.43
N VAL A 899 17.10 49.04 -11.09
CA VAL A 899 15.83 49.17 -10.34
C VAL A 899 15.15 50.50 -10.63
N ALA A 900 15.91 51.61 -10.69
CA ALA A 900 15.36 52.92 -11.08
C ALA A 900 14.75 52.89 -12.49
N LYS A 901 15.41 52.23 -13.45
CA LYS A 901 14.97 52.13 -14.84
C LYS A 901 13.68 51.31 -14.97
N VAL A 902 13.56 50.17 -14.29
CA VAL A 902 12.34 49.34 -14.36
C VAL A 902 11.15 49.97 -13.63
N ARG A 903 11.37 50.72 -12.53
CA ARG A 903 10.31 51.50 -11.84
C ARG A 903 9.68 52.56 -12.73
N GLU A 904 10.49 53.19 -13.58
CA GLU A 904 10.04 54.21 -14.53
C GLU A 904 9.41 53.63 -15.80
N GLY A 905 9.40 52.30 -15.96
CA GLY A 905 8.96 51.64 -17.18
C GLY A 905 9.93 51.84 -18.36
N LYS A 906 11.20 52.14 -18.06
CA LYS A 906 12.25 52.31 -19.06
C LYS A 906 13.08 51.04 -19.28
N GLY A 907 12.79 49.96 -18.55
CA GLY A 907 13.39 48.63 -18.73
C GLY A 907 13.08 48.02 -20.10
N GLU A 908 13.45 46.76 -20.32
CA GLU A 908 13.19 46.09 -21.60
C GLU A 908 11.70 45.84 -21.85
N THR A 909 10.90 45.52 -20.82
CA THR A 909 9.43 45.39 -20.92
C THR A 909 8.70 46.66 -21.37
N LYS A 910 9.30 47.84 -21.20
CA LYS A 910 8.62 49.14 -21.30
C LYS A 910 7.43 49.32 -20.37
N LYS A 911 7.34 48.52 -19.30
CA LYS A 911 6.30 48.59 -18.27
C LYS A 911 6.92 48.85 -16.90
N LYS A 912 6.19 49.55 -16.03
CA LYS A 912 6.64 49.85 -14.68
C LYS A 912 6.62 48.57 -13.83
N TYR A 913 7.72 48.28 -13.16
CA TYR A 913 7.78 47.12 -12.25
C TYR A 913 7.24 47.50 -10.88
N SER A 914 6.58 46.54 -10.23
CA SER A 914 6.21 46.63 -8.82
C SER A 914 7.25 45.94 -7.94
N GLY A 915 7.65 46.59 -6.84
CA GLY A 915 8.41 45.95 -5.78
C GLY A 915 7.48 45.15 -4.88
N LEU A 916 7.66 43.83 -4.81
CA LEU A 916 6.90 42.95 -3.92
C LEU A 916 7.87 42.07 -3.16
N TYR A 917 7.94 42.23 -1.84
CA TYR A 917 8.89 41.49 -1.02
C TYR A 917 8.18 40.97 0.23
N VAL A 918 7.95 39.66 0.28
CA VAL A 918 7.34 39.00 1.45
C VAL A 918 8.39 38.81 2.55
N GLY A 919 9.65 38.56 2.17
CA GLY A 919 10.72 38.36 3.14
C GLY A 919 10.95 36.91 3.55
N SER A 920 10.33 35.97 2.82
CA SER A 920 10.59 34.52 2.79
C SER A 920 10.97 34.15 1.36
N LEU A 921 12.14 33.54 1.17
CA LEU A 921 12.70 33.30 -0.16
C LEU A 921 11.81 32.36 -0.98
N VAL A 922 11.30 31.29 -0.36
CA VAL A 922 10.45 30.30 -1.02
C VAL A 922 9.14 30.91 -1.51
N THR A 923 8.54 31.81 -0.72
CA THR A 923 7.28 32.47 -1.06
C THR A 923 7.47 33.49 -2.18
N ASP A 924 8.52 34.30 -2.08
CA ASP A 924 8.88 35.25 -3.13
C ASP A 924 9.20 34.52 -4.45
N PHE A 925 9.92 33.38 -4.37
CA PHE A 925 10.24 32.55 -5.52
C PHE A 925 9.02 31.85 -6.14
N HIS A 926 8.12 31.28 -5.33
CA HIS A 926 6.91 30.62 -5.82
C HIS A 926 6.03 31.58 -6.62
N ARG A 927 5.83 32.81 -6.11
CA ARG A 927 5.13 33.88 -6.83
C ARG A 927 5.85 34.22 -8.14
N THR A 928 7.17 34.40 -8.08
CA THR A 928 7.98 34.72 -9.27
C THR A 928 7.90 33.63 -10.34
N LEU A 929 7.87 32.35 -9.96
CA LEU A 929 7.69 31.25 -10.91
C LEU A 929 6.31 31.29 -11.59
N LYS A 930 5.24 31.65 -10.88
CA LYS A 930 3.88 31.71 -11.46
C LYS A 930 3.62 32.97 -12.29
N HIS A 931 4.17 34.11 -11.89
CA HIS A 931 3.81 35.41 -12.47
C HIS A 931 4.94 36.10 -13.24
N GLY A 932 6.13 35.53 -13.21
CA GLY A 932 7.33 36.09 -13.82
C GLY A 932 7.95 37.23 -13.00
N GLY A 933 9.04 37.80 -13.52
CA GLY A 933 9.87 38.78 -12.83
C GLY A 933 11.07 38.11 -12.18
N TRP A 934 11.69 38.76 -11.20
CA TRP A 934 12.79 38.16 -10.45
C TRP A 934 12.72 38.46 -8.96
N CYS A 935 13.32 37.58 -8.17
CA CYS A 935 13.49 37.73 -6.73
C CYS A 935 14.94 37.42 -6.33
N GLY A 936 15.32 37.82 -5.13
CA GLY A 936 16.59 37.39 -4.54
C GLY A 936 17.22 38.39 -3.60
N ASN A 937 18.53 38.26 -3.41
CA ASN A 937 19.31 39.09 -2.49
C ASN A 937 20.68 39.40 -3.11
N PRO A 938 21.03 40.68 -3.30
CA PRO A 938 22.31 41.06 -3.88
C PRO A 938 23.51 40.85 -2.95
N ARG A 939 23.27 40.58 -1.65
CA ARG A 939 24.31 40.25 -0.67
C ARG A 939 24.53 38.73 -0.58
N PRO A 940 25.73 38.27 -0.20
CA PRO A 940 26.00 36.87 0.15
C PRO A 940 25.31 36.49 1.47
N HIS A 941 23.97 36.44 1.44
CA HIS A 941 23.14 36.16 2.61
C HIS A 941 22.52 34.77 2.56
N LEU A 942 22.11 34.32 1.37
CA LEU A 942 21.43 33.03 1.17
C LEU A 942 22.48 31.92 1.06
N ARG A 943 22.21 30.77 1.66
CA ARG A 943 23.09 29.61 1.66
C ARG A 943 23.03 28.87 0.34
N THR A 944 24.19 28.49 -0.14
CA THR A 944 24.34 27.95 -1.49
C THR A 944 23.77 26.53 -1.60
N VAL A 945 24.05 25.69 -0.60
CA VAL A 945 23.79 24.24 -0.66
C VAL A 945 22.30 23.89 -0.58
N TYR A 946 21.56 24.50 0.35
CA TYR A 946 20.16 24.15 0.63
C TYR A 946 19.13 25.25 0.31
N GLU A 947 19.54 26.47 -0.08
CA GLU A 947 18.61 27.49 -0.59
C GLU A 947 18.85 27.77 -2.08
N ALA A 948 20.03 28.30 -2.44
CA ALA A 948 20.26 28.82 -3.79
C ALA A 948 20.33 27.72 -4.87
N ASN A 949 21.05 26.62 -4.63
CA ASN A 949 21.19 25.52 -5.59
C ASN A 949 19.84 24.82 -5.88
N PRO A 950 19.05 24.39 -4.87
CA PRO A 950 17.75 23.77 -5.12
C PRO A 950 16.80 24.67 -5.91
N LEU A 951 16.66 25.95 -5.52
CA LEU A 951 15.75 26.85 -6.21
C LEU A 951 16.24 27.17 -7.63
N ALA A 952 17.56 27.34 -7.84
CA ALA A 952 18.13 27.52 -9.17
C ALA A 952 17.88 26.32 -10.09
N PHE A 953 17.89 25.10 -9.53
CA PHE A 953 17.57 23.88 -10.27
C PHE A 953 16.11 23.89 -10.75
N ILE A 954 15.19 24.24 -9.86
CA ILE A 954 13.77 24.38 -10.19
C ILE A 954 13.55 25.49 -11.21
N ALA A 955 14.17 26.66 -11.05
CA ALA A 955 14.05 27.76 -11.99
C ALA A 955 14.47 27.34 -13.40
N ARG A 956 15.60 26.65 -13.54
CA ARG A 956 16.04 26.10 -14.83
C ARG A 956 15.03 25.12 -15.40
N ALA A 957 14.51 24.17 -14.59
CA ALA A 957 13.51 23.20 -15.04
C ALA A 957 12.24 23.88 -15.56
N CYS A 958 11.81 24.98 -14.93
CA CYS A 958 10.66 25.76 -15.35
C CYS A 958 10.94 26.74 -16.51
N GLY A 959 12.16 26.79 -17.07
CA GLY A 959 12.54 27.73 -18.14
C GLY A 959 12.96 29.14 -17.69
N GLY A 960 13.12 29.34 -16.37
CA GLY A 960 13.72 30.53 -15.77
C GLY A 960 15.26 30.45 -15.69
N ALA A 961 15.84 31.40 -14.96
CA ALA A 961 17.29 31.47 -14.73
C ALA A 961 17.60 31.85 -13.27
N ALA A 962 18.83 31.53 -12.86
CA ALA A 962 19.39 31.91 -11.57
C ALA A 962 20.86 32.31 -11.72
N SER A 963 21.24 33.44 -11.13
CA SER A 963 22.60 33.96 -11.15
C SER A 963 23.05 34.44 -9.77
N ASP A 964 24.33 34.31 -9.48
CA ASP A 964 24.96 34.95 -8.31
C ASP A 964 25.48 36.37 -8.59
N GLY A 965 25.08 36.94 -9.73
CA GLY A 965 25.52 38.25 -10.23
C GLY A 965 26.81 38.20 -11.06
N SER A 966 27.55 37.10 -11.04
CA SER A 966 28.77 36.90 -11.84
C SER A 966 28.66 35.74 -12.83
N GLY A 967 27.86 34.72 -12.50
CA GLY A 967 27.60 33.57 -13.35
C GLY A 967 26.33 32.82 -12.94
N ALA A 968 26.10 31.66 -13.55
CA ALA A 968 24.97 30.80 -13.22
C ALA A 968 25.15 30.16 -11.84
N THR A 969 24.14 30.26 -10.97
CA THR A 969 24.20 29.75 -9.58
C THR A 969 24.56 28.27 -9.53
N LEU A 970 24.02 27.44 -10.44
CA LEU A 970 24.25 26.00 -10.48
C LEU A 970 25.70 25.58 -10.72
N ASN A 971 26.53 26.47 -11.27
CA ASN A 971 27.93 26.20 -11.58
C ASN A 971 28.88 26.62 -10.45
N LYS A 972 28.36 27.29 -9.41
CA LYS A 972 29.16 27.79 -8.29
C LYS A 972 29.82 26.63 -7.54
N THR A 973 31.12 26.75 -7.29
CA THR A 973 31.86 25.86 -6.39
C THR A 973 31.58 26.24 -4.94
N VAL A 974 31.36 25.24 -4.10
CA VAL A 974 31.09 25.41 -2.67
C VAL A 974 32.31 24.91 -1.89
N SER A 975 32.74 25.66 -0.89
CA SER A 975 33.88 25.33 -0.03
C SER A 975 33.46 24.94 1.39
N GLY A 976 32.27 25.34 1.83
CA GLY A 976 31.68 24.94 3.11
C GLY A 976 30.16 24.80 3.01
N VAL A 977 29.59 23.93 3.84
CA VAL A 977 28.16 23.57 3.75
C VAL A 977 27.22 24.76 4.00
N HIS A 978 27.68 25.75 4.78
CA HIS A 978 26.95 26.99 5.06
C HIS A 978 27.39 28.20 4.21
N ASP A 979 28.14 27.98 3.12
CA ASP A 979 28.62 29.06 2.25
C ASP A 979 27.47 29.89 1.67
N ARG A 980 27.61 31.21 1.71
CA ARG A 980 26.57 32.14 1.27
C ARG A 980 26.89 32.76 -0.09
N ALA A 981 25.85 33.05 -0.86
CA ALA A 981 25.95 33.66 -2.18
C ALA A 981 24.86 34.73 -2.40
N PRO A 982 25.15 35.78 -3.18
CA PRO A 982 24.11 36.57 -3.81
C PRO A 982 23.24 35.70 -4.71
N LEU A 983 21.99 36.09 -4.91
CA LEU A 983 21.06 35.38 -5.78
C LEU A 983 20.15 36.36 -6.51
N PHE A 984 20.01 36.15 -7.81
CA PHE A 984 19.01 36.74 -8.70
C PHE A 984 18.33 35.58 -9.43
N ILE A 985 17.04 35.36 -9.19
CA ILE A 985 16.35 34.17 -9.67
C ILE A 985 14.92 34.49 -10.14
N GLY A 986 14.50 33.91 -11.27
CA GLY A 986 13.16 34.08 -11.82
C GLY A 986 13.09 33.92 -13.33
N SER A 987 12.28 34.76 -13.97
CA SER A 987 12.15 34.89 -15.42
C SER A 987 13.51 35.08 -16.08
N ARG A 988 13.80 34.27 -17.10
CA ARG A 988 15.12 34.24 -17.76
C ARG A 988 15.55 35.62 -18.24
N GLU A 989 14.68 36.33 -18.96
CA GLU A 989 15.02 37.62 -19.55
C GLU A 989 15.18 38.73 -18.49
N ASP A 990 14.45 38.64 -17.37
CA ASP A 990 14.59 39.59 -16.26
C ASP A 990 15.91 39.41 -15.52
N VAL A 991 16.33 38.16 -15.30
CA VAL A 991 17.63 37.82 -14.70
C VAL A 991 18.77 38.24 -15.63
N GLU A 992 18.66 38.00 -16.94
CA GLU A 992 19.62 38.49 -17.94
C GLU A 992 19.71 40.03 -17.94
N GLU A 993 18.57 40.73 -17.88
CA GLU A 993 18.56 42.20 -17.86
C GLU A 993 19.24 42.75 -16.60
N VAL A 994 18.92 42.26 -15.40
CA VAL A 994 19.56 42.76 -14.16
C VAL A 994 21.06 42.44 -14.13
N THR A 995 21.45 41.24 -14.56
CA THR A 995 22.87 40.83 -14.57
C THR A 995 23.68 41.52 -15.67
N SER A 996 23.06 42.05 -16.73
CA SER A 996 23.74 42.87 -17.73
C SER A 996 24.37 44.15 -17.13
N TYR A 997 23.91 44.60 -15.95
CA TYR A 997 24.49 45.73 -15.22
C TYR A 997 25.70 45.33 -14.35
N ALA A 998 26.16 44.07 -14.37
CA ALA A 998 27.26 43.60 -13.55
C ALA A 998 28.57 44.39 -13.74
N ALA A 999 28.81 44.95 -14.93
CA ALA A 999 29.95 45.85 -15.19
C ALA A 999 29.95 47.12 -14.32
N TYR A 1000 28.78 47.53 -13.79
CA TYR A 1000 28.60 48.64 -12.86
C TYR A 1000 28.41 48.17 -11.40
N GLY A 1001 28.58 46.88 -11.14
CA GLY A 1001 28.33 46.22 -9.86
C GLY A 1001 26.84 45.96 -9.61
N VAL A 1002 26.47 44.70 -9.39
CA VAL A 1002 25.10 44.30 -8.98
C VAL A 1002 25.07 43.55 -7.66
N THR A 1003 26.21 43.00 -7.22
CA THR A 1003 26.37 42.31 -5.94
C THR A 1003 26.99 43.23 -4.91
N GLN A 1004 26.51 43.11 -3.68
CA GLN A 1004 26.96 43.90 -2.54
C GLN A 1004 27.91 43.04 -1.67
N ALA A 1005 29.03 43.63 -1.24
CA ALA A 1005 29.96 42.96 -0.34
C ALA A 1005 29.31 42.64 1.01
N ALA A 1006 29.80 41.60 1.69
CA ALA A 1006 29.48 41.35 3.09
C ALA A 1006 30.07 42.48 3.94
N THR A 1007 29.26 43.48 4.25
CA THR A 1007 29.61 44.52 5.23
C THR A 1007 28.99 44.11 6.56
N GLU A 1008 29.80 44.05 7.62
CA GLU A 1008 29.27 44.02 8.99
C GLU A 1008 28.52 45.33 9.19
N TYR A 1009 27.20 45.26 9.24
CA TYR A 1009 26.40 46.33 9.80
C TYR A 1009 26.45 46.12 11.31
N GLU A 1010 27.02 47.06 12.06
CA GLU A 1010 26.72 47.16 13.49
C GLU A 1010 25.19 47.29 13.58
N VAL A 1011 24.54 46.24 14.09
CA VAL A 1011 23.10 46.20 14.36
C VAL A 1011 22.79 47.03 15.59
#